data_AF-A0AAR2ITI9-F1
#
_entry.id   AF-A0AAR2ITI9-F1
#
_cell.length_a   1.000
_cell.length_b   1.000
_cell.length_c   1.000
_cell.angle_alpha   90.00
_cell.angle_beta   90.00
_cell.angle_gamma   90.00
#
_symmetry.space_group_name_H-M   'P 1'
#
loop_
_entity.id
_entity.type
_entity.pdbx_description
1 polymer ?
#
loop_
_entity_poly.entity_id
_entity_poly.type
_entity_poly.pdbx_seq_one_letter_code
_entity_poly.pdbx_strand_id
1 'polypeptide(L)'
;MKTETLTLLLGLLGLTAFPPLRCEPKGSIPEGKLLVLTVATKETDGFKRFMRSARHFNYTVKVLGRGEKWNGGDYISAPGGGQKVRLLKSALADIKEEDKIILFIESYDVIFSSGPKELLKKFQQTKHKVVFSAETLIWPDRHLEDKHPHVREGKRFLGAGGFIGYVPNLKKMVSDWSGEDNDSDQLFYTKLYINPEKRKSINITLDSKCRLFQNLHGALDEVVLKFEDGRVRARNVLYDTLPVIVHGNGPTKVGNCTFRILLAESEYPGVVIGVFIQQPTPFVSVFFERLLNLQYPKNRLKLFIYNQEPHHDQHIRSFLENHEADYQAVKLIGPDEDVDPITSRNLGMEKPFIAPMLTKPGRLWTNFWGALSADGYYARSEDYVDIVQGRRVGIWNVPYVSQVYLVSADVLRSELKADDLFHSATLDADMAFCSKVRDQGVFMFVTNMHTFGRVLSTENYQMNHLHNDLWQIFENPVDWEERYIHENYSKIMKDNIVETPCPDVYWFPVFTEVACKHLVEEMENFGQWSGGGNVDNRIQGGYENVPTIDIHMNQINYEKEWHKFLLEYIAPVTEKMFPGYYTRAQFDLAFVVRYKPDEQPFLRPHHDASTFTINIALNQVGIDYEGGGCRFLRYNCSIRAPRKGWALMHPGRLTHYHEGLPTTAGVRYIAVSFVDP
;
A
#
# COMPACT_ATOMS: atom_id res chain seq x y z
N MET A 1 6.83 -74.41 -13.39
CA MET A 1 6.30 -73.03 -13.34
C MET A 1 6.21 -72.56 -14.78
N LYS A 2 5.06 -72.41 -15.45
CA LYS A 2 3.74 -71.89 -15.03
C LYS A 2 3.80 -70.48 -14.44
N THR A 3 3.58 -69.48 -15.29
CA THR A 3 2.44 -68.51 -15.30
C THR A 3 2.62 -67.61 -16.55
N GLU A 4 1.86 -67.83 -17.63
CA GLU A 4 0.48 -67.37 -17.88
C GLU A 4 0.38 -65.88 -18.25
N THR A 5 0.20 -65.62 -19.55
CA THR A 5 -0.06 -64.31 -20.16
C THR A 5 -1.53 -64.24 -20.57
N LEU A 6 -2.30 -63.29 -20.04
CA LEU A 6 -3.74 -63.25 -20.28
C LEU A 6 -4.07 -62.45 -21.57
N THR A 7 -4.55 -63.16 -22.58
CA THR A 7 -5.10 -62.57 -23.82
C THR A 7 -6.62 -62.49 -23.68
N LEU A 8 -7.26 -61.38 -24.08
CA LEU A 8 -8.73 -61.28 -24.09
C LEU A 8 -9.26 -61.09 -25.53
N LEU A 9 -10.23 -61.93 -25.91
CA LEU A 9 -10.81 -61.97 -27.26
C LEU A 9 -11.75 -60.80 -27.53
N LEU A 10 -11.84 -60.41 -28.81
CA LEU A 10 -12.97 -59.63 -29.34
C LEU A 10 -14.23 -60.49 -29.41
N GLY A 11 -15.36 -59.95 -28.92
CA GLY A 11 -16.70 -60.43 -29.23
C GLY A 11 -17.44 -59.42 -30.11
N LEU A 12 -17.92 -59.84 -31.30
CA LEU A 12 -18.78 -59.01 -32.13
C LEU A 12 -20.20 -58.95 -31.56
N LEU A 13 -20.76 -57.74 -31.50
CA LEU A 13 -22.21 -57.51 -31.44
C LEU A 13 -22.55 -56.50 -32.55
N GLY A 14 -23.39 -56.94 -33.49
CA GLY A 14 -23.71 -56.17 -34.69
C GLY A 14 -24.60 -54.96 -34.38
N LEU A 15 -24.20 -53.79 -34.90
CA LEU A 15 -25.04 -52.59 -34.94
C LEU A 15 -25.45 -52.31 -36.38
N THR A 16 -26.76 -52.33 -36.62
CA THR A 16 -27.37 -51.94 -37.89
C THR A 16 -27.12 -50.47 -38.17
N ALA A 17 -26.60 -50.16 -39.36
CA ALA A 17 -26.31 -48.79 -39.76
C ALA A 17 -27.61 -48.00 -40.04
N PHE A 18 -28.02 -47.16 -39.09
CA PHE A 18 -28.92 -46.05 -39.39
C PHE A 18 -28.19 -45.02 -40.28
N PRO A 19 -28.86 -44.40 -41.26
CA PRO A 19 -28.23 -43.42 -42.13
C PRO A 19 -27.78 -42.19 -41.34
N PRO A 20 -26.64 -41.57 -41.68
CA PRO A 20 -26.12 -40.44 -40.92
C PRO A 20 -27.05 -39.23 -41.04
N LEU A 21 -27.56 -38.78 -39.90
CA LEU A 21 -28.18 -37.47 -39.76
C LEU A 21 -27.18 -36.38 -40.18
N ARG A 22 -27.35 -35.84 -41.39
CA ARG A 22 -26.71 -34.59 -41.81
C ARG A 22 -27.18 -33.45 -40.92
N CYS A 23 -26.45 -33.20 -39.83
CA CYS A 23 -26.60 -31.99 -39.05
C CYS A 23 -25.81 -30.88 -39.76
N GLU A 24 -26.49 -30.11 -40.62
CA GLU A 24 -25.86 -28.93 -41.22
C GLU A 24 -25.42 -27.96 -40.12
N PRO A 25 -24.14 -27.53 -40.08
CA PRO A 25 -23.71 -26.49 -39.16
C PRO A 25 -24.37 -25.17 -39.60
N LYS A 26 -25.39 -24.73 -38.85
CA LYS A 26 -25.92 -23.37 -39.00
C LYS A 26 -24.76 -22.37 -38.94
N GLY A 27 -24.58 -21.61 -40.01
CA GLY A 27 -23.47 -20.67 -40.14
C GLY A 27 -23.34 -19.74 -38.92
N SER A 28 -22.12 -19.53 -38.45
CA SER A 28 -21.82 -18.53 -37.43
C SER A 28 -22.20 -17.14 -37.95
N ILE A 29 -22.88 -16.34 -37.14
CA ILE A 29 -23.19 -14.96 -37.52
C ILE A 29 -21.87 -14.18 -37.71
N PRO A 30 -21.69 -13.46 -38.84
CA PRO A 30 -20.53 -12.61 -39.04
C PRO A 30 -20.46 -11.49 -38.01
N GLU A 31 -19.26 -11.24 -37.47
CA GLU A 31 -19.04 -10.27 -36.38
C GLU A 31 -19.47 -8.84 -36.76
N GLY A 32 -19.33 -8.46 -38.05
CA GLY A 32 -19.78 -7.17 -38.58
C GLY A 32 -21.30 -6.92 -38.55
N LYS A 33 -22.12 -7.91 -38.17
CA LYS A 33 -23.57 -7.72 -37.91
C LYS A 33 -23.87 -7.24 -36.49
N LEU A 34 -22.89 -7.27 -35.58
CA LEU A 34 -23.06 -6.80 -34.20
C LEU A 34 -22.74 -5.31 -34.09
N LEU A 35 -23.65 -4.55 -33.48
CA LEU A 35 -23.41 -3.18 -33.02
C LEU A 35 -23.68 -3.09 -31.52
N VAL A 36 -22.75 -2.54 -30.77
CA VAL A 36 -22.95 -2.21 -29.35
C VAL A 36 -23.52 -0.81 -29.26
N LEU A 37 -24.67 -0.65 -28.59
CA LEU A 37 -25.23 0.63 -28.20
C LEU A 37 -25.07 0.82 -26.70
N THR A 38 -24.60 1.99 -26.30
CA THR A 38 -24.53 2.38 -24.88
C THR A 38 -24.87 3.85 -24.71
N VAL A 39 -25.22 4.25 -23.50
CA VAL A 39 -25.50 5.65 -23.14
C VAL A 39 -24.38 6.15 -22.25
N ALA A 40 -23.81 7.31 -22.59
CA ALA A 40 -22.83 8.01 -21.78
C ALA A 40 -22.92 9.52 -22.04
N THR A 41 -23.27 10.28 -21.01
CA THR A 41 -23.37 11.76 -21.06
C THR A 41 -22.01 12.44 -20.82
N LYS A 42 -21.10 11.77 -20.09
CA LYS A 42 -19.74 12.24 -19.77
C LYS A 42 -18.70 11.12 -19.98
N GLU A 43 -17.45 11.49 -20.26
CA GLU A 43 -16.33 10.54 -20.35
C GLU A 43 -15.71 10.26 -18.97
N THR A 44 -16.45 9.56 -18.11
CA THR A 44 -15.97 9.12 -16.78
C THR A 44 -14.88 8.05 -16.88
N ASP A 45 -14.13 7.79 -15.80
CA ASP A 45 -13.13 6.71 -15.79
C ASP A 45 -13.74 5.31 -15.96
N GLY A 46 -14.97 5.14 -15.47
CA GLY A 46 -15.82 3.98 -15.77
C GLY A 46 -16.06 3.81 -17.27
N PHE A 47 -16.50 4.87 -17.96
CA PHE A 47 -16.68 4.88 -19.41
C PHE A 47 -15.37 4.61 -20.17
N LYS A 48 -14.25 5.22 -19.74
CA LYS A 48 -12.92 4.95 -20.31
C LYS A 48 -12.52 3.48 -20.14
N ARG A 49 -12.79 2.87 -18.97
CA ARG A 49 -12.55 1.44 -18.69
C ARG A 49 -13.38 0.54 -19.62
N PHE A 50 -14.68 0.83 -19.76
CA PHE A 50 -15.57 0.15 -20.71
C PHE A 50 -15.02 0.24 -22.15
N MET A 51 -14.72 1.44 -22.64
CA MET A 51 -14.20 1.66 -24.00
C MET A 51 -12.84 1.00 -24.24
N ARG A 52 -11.96 0.92 -23.22
CA ARG A 52 -10.71 0.13 -23.30
C ARG A 52 -11.00 -1.36 -23.51
N SER A 53 -11.91 -1.95 -22.72
CA SER A 53 -12.28 -3.36 -22.88
C SER A 53 -12.96 -3.65 -24.22
N ALA A 54 -13.82 -2.74 -24.69
CA ALA A 54 -14.48 -2.84 -25.99
C ALA A 54 -13.47 -2.82 -27.16
N ARG A 55 -12.51 -1.90 -27.12
CA ARG A 55 -11.43 -1.81 -28.12
C ARG A 55 -10.51 -3.04 -28.11
N HIS A 56 -10.13 -3.53 -26.93
CA HIS A 56 -9.29 -4.73 -26.80
C HIS A 56 -9.89 -5.96 -27.50
N PHE A 57 -11.22 -6.09 -27.47
CA PHE A 57 -11.95 -7.18 -28.12
C PHE A 57 -12.55 -6.83 -29.50
N ASN A 58 -12.19 -5.68 -30.10
CA ASN A 58 -12.68 -5.20 -31.39
C ASN A 58 -14.22 -5.06 -31.50
N TYR A 59 -14.91 -4.65 -30.42
CA TYR A 59 -16.32 -4.29 -30.48
C TYR A 59 -16.53 -2.95 -31.19
N THR A 60 -17.51 -2.90 -32.10
CA THR A 60 -18.00 -1.63 -32.68
C THR A 60 -19.05 -1.03 -31.74
N VAL A 61 -18.76 0.15 -31.16
CA VAL A 61 -19.61 0.83 -30.18
C VAL A 61 -20.13 2.16 -30.74
N LYS A 62 -21.45 2.38 -30.72
CA LYS A 62 -22.09 3.71 -30.92
C LYS A 62 -22.61 4.20 -29.56
N VAL A 63 -22.07 5.35 -29.14
CA VAL A 63 -22.43 6.01 -27.87
C VAL A 63 -23.59 6.97 -28.11
N LEU A 64 -24.59 6.94 -27.24
CA LEU A 64 -25.80 7.76 -27.29
C LEU A 64 -25.78 8.79 -26.15
N GLY A 65 -26.38 9.96 -26.37
CA GLY A 65 -26.49 11.02 -25.35
C GLY A 65 -25.19 11.77 -25.04
N ARG A 66 -24.14 11.63 -25.87
CA ARG A 66 -22.84 12.32 -25.66
C ARG A 66 -23.04 13.84 -25.70
N GLY A 67 -22.81 14.52 -24.57
CA GLY A 67 -23.03 15.95 -24.43
C GLY A 67 -24.46 16.37 -24.09
N GLU A 68 -25.42 15.44 -24.01
CA GLU A 68 -26.73 15.72 -23.40
C GLU A 68 -26.60 15.82 -21.87
N LYS A 69 -27.44 16.67 -21.26
CA LYS A 69 -27.62 16.65 -19.81
C LYS A 69 -28.32 15.33 -19.41
N TRP A 70 -27.85 14.71 -18.34
CA TRP A 70 -28.56 13.59 -17.73
C TRP A 70 -29.80 14.10 -16.99
N ASN A 71 -30.96 13.65 -17.43
CA ASN A 71 -32.28 13.91 -16.82
C ASN A 71 -32.89 12.62 -16.25
N GLY A 72 -32.15 11.50 -16.28
CA GLY A 72 -32.67 10.16 -15.98
C GLY A 72 -32.87 9.81 -14.51
N GLY A 73 -33.05 10.80 -13.63
CA GLY A 73 -33.10 10.62 -12.18
C GLY A 73 -31.72 10.47 -11.52
N ASP A 74 -31.70 10.35 -10.20
CA ASP A 74 -30.50 10.10 -9.41
C ASP A 74 -30.19 8.59 -9.34
N TYR A 75 -28.93 8.22 -9.54
CA TYR A 75 -28.46 6.83 -9.53
C TYR A 75 -28.48 6.19 -8.13
N ILE A 76 -28.60 6.99 -7.07
CA ILE A 76 -28.42 6.54 -5.68
C ILE A 76 -29.76 6.27 -4.97
N SER A 77 -30.85 6.95 -5.35
CA SER A 77 -32.03 7.07 -4.47
C SER A 77 -33.40 6.78 -5.10
N ALA A 78 -33.58 6.83 -6.42
CA ALA A 78 -34.89 6.67 -7.06
C ALA A 78 -34.87 5.78 -8.32
N PRO A 79 -35.96 5.06 -8.65
CA PRO A 79 -36.06 4.35 -9.92
C PRO A 79 -36.05 5.32 -11.10
N GLY A 80 -35.11 5.17 -12.03
CA GLY A 80 -34.97 6.05 -13.19
C GLY A 80 -34.32 5.39 -14.41
N GLY A 81 -33.78 6.19 -15.31
CA GLY A 81 -33.07 5.73 -16.51
C GLY A 81 -33.86 5.77 -17.82
N GLY A 82 -35.11 6.24 -17.84
CA GLY A 82 -35.99 6.32 -19.02
C GLY A 82 -35.37 7.05 -20.22
N GLN A 83 -34.51 8.04 -19.98
CA GLN A 83 -33.68 8.70 -20.99
C GLN A 83 -32.90 7.69 -21.86
N LYS A 84 -32.42 6.59 -21.26
CA LYS A 84 -31.75 5.49 -21.98
C LYS A 84 -32.68 4.83 -22.99
N VAL A 85 -33.95 4.62 -22.63
CA VAL A 85 -34.98 4.00 -23.51
C VAL A 85 -35.37 4.96 -24.64
N ARG A 86 -35.56 6.26 -24.35
CA ARG A 86 -35.78 7.30 -25.37
C ARG A 86 -34.64 7.33 -26.40
N LEU A 87 -33.40 7.39 -25.94
CA LEU A 87 -32.22 7.43 -26.79
C LEU A 87 -32.08 6.15 -27.62
N LEU A 88 -32.32 4.98 -27.03
CA LEU A 88 -32.33 3.70 -27.74
C LEU A 88 -33.44 3.64 -28.80
N LYS A 89 -34.66 4.09 -28.49
CA LYS A 89 -35.79 4.14 -29.43
C LYS A 89 -35.46 4.99 -30.67
N SER A 90 -34.87 6.17 -30.48
CA SER A 90 -34.38 7.00 -31.57
C SER A 90 -33.27 6.29 -32.37
N ALA A 91 -32.26 5.76 -31.68
CA ALA A 91 -31.11 5.13 -32.34
C ALA A 91 -31.49 3.86 -33.12
N LEU A 92 -32.50 3.11 -32.69
CA LEU A 92 -33.05 1.96 -33.42
C LEU A 92 -33.84 2.38 -34.67
N ALA A 93 -34.54 3.53 -34.64
CA ALA A 93 -35.28 4.03 -35.80
C ALA A 93 -34.35 4.31 -36.99
N ASP A 94 -33.16 4.85 -36.74
CA ASP A 94 -32.13 5.14 -37.76
C ASP A 94 -31.57 3.88 -38.46
N ILE A 95 -31.64 2.71 -37.81
CA ILE A 95 -31.02 1.48 -38.31
C ILE A 95 -31.93 0.82 -39.35
N LYS A 96 -31.49 0.83 -40.61
CA LYS A 96 -32.21 0.27 -41.76
C LYS A 96 -31.99 -1.23 -41.98
N GLU A 97 -30.85 -1.77 -41.52
CA GLU A 97 -30.50 -3.18 -41.68
C GLU A 97 -31.24 -4.03 -40.63
N GLU A 98 -32.21 -4.83 -41.08
CA GLU A 98 -33.05 -5.67 -40.19
C GLU A 98 -32.33 -6.94 -39.69
N ASP A 99 -31.27 -7.36 -40.34
CA ASP A 99 -30.47 -8.53 -39.97
C ASP A 99 -29.33 -8.21 -38.98
N LYS A 100 -29.16 -6.93 -38.62
CA LYS A 100 -28.26 -6.49 -37.55
C LYS A 100 -28.73 -6.95 -36.18
N ILE A 101 -27.75 -7.16 -35.32
CA ILE A 101 -27.91 -7.54 -33.92
C ILE A 101 -27.35 -6.42 -33.07
N ILE A 102 -28.14 -5.99 -32.10
CA ILE A 102 -27.76 -4.94 -31.17
C ILE A 102 -27.51 -5.56 -29.80
N LEU A 103 -26.35 -5.25 -29.23
CA LEU A 103 -26.10 -5.36 -27.80
C LEU A 103 -26.34 -3.99 -27.19
N PHE A 104 -27.39 -3.83 -26.38
CA PHE A 104 -27.53 -2.66 -25.51
C PHE A 104 -26.90 -2.98 -24.15
N ILE A 105 -26.09 -2.08 -23.62
CA ILE A 105 -25.33 -2.29 -22.39
C ILE A 105 -25.00 -0.95 -21.71
N GLU A 106 -24.96 -0.90 -20.39
CA GLU A 106 -24.43 0.24 -19.64
C GLU A 106 -22.89 0.35 -19.79
N SER A 107 -22.30 1.49 -19.39
CA SER A 107 -20.88 1.79 -19.67
C SER A 107 -20.04 2.26 -18.49
N TYR A 108 -20.62 2.77 -17.41
CA TYR A 108 -19.81 3.29 -16.29
C TYR A 108 -19.28 2.14 -15.40
N ASP A 109 -20.04 1.06 -15.26
CA ASP A 109 -19.83 -0.09 -14.37
C ASP A 109 -19.74 -1.43 -15.14
N VAL A 110 -19.47 -1.39 -16.45
CA VAL A 110 -19.39 -2.59 -17.30
C VAL A 110 -17.99 -2.79 -17.88
N ILE A 111 -17.57 -4.07 -17.98
CA ILE A 111 -16.41 -4.50 -18.76
C ILE A 111 -16.73 -5.71 -19.66
N PHE A 112 -16.13 -5.75 -20.84
CA PHE A 112 -16.08 -6.96 -21.66
C PHE A 112 -14.99 -7.91 -21.17
N SER A 113 -15.27 -9.21 -21.15
CA SER A 113 -14.33 -10.29 -20.79
C SER A 113 -14.09 -11.30 -21.92
N SER A 114 -14.80 -11.17 -23.04
CA SER A 114 -14.53 -11.90 -24.29
C SER A 114 -15.10 -11.16 -25.50
N GLY A 115 -14.71 -11.56 -26.72
CA GLY A 115 -15.02 -10.87 -27.97
C GLY A 115 -16.32 -11.26 -28.69
N PRO A 116 -16.69 -10.50 -29.75
CA PRO A 116 -17.97 -10.61 -30.47
C PRO A 116 -18.32 -12.04 -30.90
N LYS A 117 -17.33 -12.82 -31.35
CA LYS A 117 -17.49 -14.21 -31.80
C LYS A 117 -18.08 -15.13 -30.73
N GLU A 118 -17.65 -14.99 -29.47
CA GLU A 118 -18.16 -15.79 -28.36
C GLU A 118 -19.56 -15.34 -27.96
N LEU A 119 -19.79 -14.02 -27.91
CA LEU A 119 -21.09 -13.41 -27.63
C LEU A 119 -22.16 -13.90 -28.63
N LEU A 120 -21.88 -13.79 -29.92
CA LEU A 120 -22.79 -14.18 -31.00
C LEU A 120 -23.06 -15.70 -30.99
N LYS A 121 -22.03 -16.53 -30.79
CA LYS A 121 -22.18 -17.98 -30.66
C LYS A 121 -23.12 -18.35 -29.51
N LYS A 122 -22.94 -17.74 -28.33
CA LYS A 122 -23.80 -17.97 -27.16
C LYS A 122 -25.22 -17.43 -27.37
N PHE A 123 -25.37 -16.27 -27.99
CA PHE A 123 -26.66 -15.71 -28.36
C PHE A 123 -27.44 -16.66 -29.29
N GLN A 124 -26.80 -17.21 -30.33
CA GLN A 124 -27.41 -18.23 -31.19
C GLN A 124 -27.85 -19.48 -30.41
N GLN A 125 -27.05 -19.93 -29.44
CA GLN A 125 -27.36 -21.09 -28.61
C GLN A 125 -28.60 -20.90 -27.72
N THR A 126 -28.98 -19.66 -27.39
CA THR A 126 -30.23 -19.40 -26.64
C THR A 126 -31.49 -19.75 -27.45
N LYS A 127 -31.41 -19.73 -28.80
CA LYS A 127 -32.54 -19.91 -29.74
C LYS A 127 -33.66 -18.85 -29.64
N HIS A 128 -33.47 -17.78 -28.87
CA HIS A 128 -34.44 -16.67 -28.73
C HIS A 128 -34.06 -15.48 -29.62
N LYS A 129 -34.92 -14.46 -29.67
CA LYS A 129 -34.68 -13.25 -30.51
C LYS A 129 -34.22 -12.04 -29.71
N VAL A 130 -34.55 -11.99 -28.42
CA VAL A 130 -34.02 -11.03 -27.45
C VAL A 130 -33.65 -11.79 -26.18
N VAL A 131 -32.47 -11.50 -25.62
CA VAL A 131 -31.97 -12.08 -24.38
C VAL A 131 -31.55 -10.93 -23.46
N PHE A 132 -32.22 -10.79 -22.32
CA PHE A 132 -31.81 -9.88 -21.26
C PHE A 132 -30.81 -10.54 -20.32
N SER A 133 -30.00 -9.72 -19.65
CA SER A 133 -29.31 -10.14 -18.43
C SER A 133 -30.33 -10.56 -17.35
N ALA A 134 -29.86 -11.33 -16.37
CA ALA A 134 -30.71 -11.86 -15.31
C ALA A 134 -30.12 -11.54 -13.93
N GLU A 135 -30.98 -11.35 -12.93
CA GLU A 135 -30.61 -10.91 -11.58
C GLU A 135 -31.22 -11.79 -10.48
N THR A 136 -30.55 -11.84 -9.33
CA THR A 136 -31.01 -12.55 -8.13
C THR A 136 -32.15 -11.82 -7.43
N LEU A 137 -32.12 -10.49 -7.45
CA LEU A 137 -33.05 -9.63 -6.72
C LEU A 137 -34.06 -8.99 -7.67
N ILE A 138 -35.30 -8.84 -7.22
CA ILE A 138 -36.33 -8.11 -7.96
C ILE A 138 -36.31 -6.62 -7.57
N TRP A 139 -36.19 -5.76 -8.59
CA TRP A 139 -36.17 -4.30 -8.45
C TRP A 139 -36.84 -3.65 -9.69
N PRO A 140 -37.52 -2.49 -9.55
CA PRO A 140 -37.80 -1.77 -8.30
C PRO A 140 -39.01 -2.32 -7.52
N ASP A 141 -39.97 -2.98 -8.18
CA ASP A 141 -41.24 -3.39 -7.56
C ASP A 141 -41.28 -4.89 -7.21
N ARG A 142 -41.17 -5.20 -5.91
CA ARG A 142 -41.21 -6.57 -5.40
C ARG A 142 -42.57 -7.27 -5.61
N HIS A 143 -43.67 -6.52 -5.73
CA HIS A 143 -45.02 -7.11 -5.91
C HIS A 143 -45.22 -7.76 -7.30
N LEU A 144 -44.23 -7.65 -8.19
CA LEU A 144 -44.22 -8.32 -9.49
C LEU A 144 -43.56 -9.71 -9.45
N GLU A 145 -43.09 -10.18 -8.29
CA GLU A 145 -42.40 -11.46 -8.17
C GLU A 145 -43.25 -12.64 -8.66
N ASP A 146 -44.49 -12.79 -8.20
CA ASP A 146 -45.38 -13.89 -8.60
C ASP A 146 -45.74 -13.87 -10.10
N LYS A 147 -45.62 -12.71 -10.74
CA LYS A 147 -45.87 -12.53 -12.17
C LYS A 147 -44.67 -12.93 -13.04
N HIS A 148 -43.49 -13.12 -12.46
CA HIS A 148 -42.32 -13.61 -13.18
C HIS A 148 -42.44 -15.12 -13.43
N PRO A 149 -42.17 -15.60 -14.67
CA PRO A 149 -42.08 -17.02 -14.98
C PRO A 149 -41.18 -17.75 -13.98
N HIS A 150 -41.60 -18.93 -13.55
CA HIS A 150 -40.78 -19.77 -12.69
C HIS A 150 -39.61 -20.36 -13.50
N VAL A 151 -38.39 -20.19 -12.99
CA VAL A 151 -37.16 -20.68 -13.59
C VAL A 151 -36.68 -21.87 -12.75
N ARG A 152 -36.52 -23.05 -13.38
CA ARG A 152 -36.13 -24.28 -12.66
C ARG A 152 -34.72 -24.20 -12.05
N GLU A 153 -33.84 -23.45 -12.67
CA GLU A 153 -32.43 -23.34 -12.28
C GLU A 153 -31.85 -22.05 -12.87
N GLY A 154 -31.27 -21.21 -12.03
CA GLY A 154 -30.68 -19.92 -12.42
C GLY A 154 -31.46 -18.69 -11.92
N LYS A 155 -30.93 -17.51 -12.27
CA LYS A 155 -31.49 -16.19 -11.94
C LYS A 155 -32.87 -15.99 -12.56
N ARG A 156 -33.83 -15.47 -11.78
CA ARG A 156 -35.26 -15.40 -12.13
C ARG A 156 -35.71 -14.06 -12.71
N PHE A 157 -35.10 -12.95 -12.28
CA PHE A 157 -35.56 -11.60 -12.59
C PHE A 157 -34.78 -11.00 -13.76
N LEU A 158 -35.41 -10.07 -14.48
CA LEU A 158 -34.81 -9.37 -15.61
C LEU A 158 -33.79 -8.33 -15.09
N GLY A 159 -32.68 -8.12 -15.80
CA GLY A 159 -31.78 -6.98 -15.57
C GLY A 159 -31.68 -6.11 -16.84
N ALA A 160 -32.08 -4.84 -16.75
CA ALA A 160 -32.11 -3.91 -17.88
C ALA A 160 -30.75 -3.33 -18.26
N GLY A 161 -29.75 -3.44 -17.37
CA GLY A 161 -28.39 -2.94 -17.61
C GLY A 161 -27.70 -3.59 -18.83
N GLY A 162 -28.20 -4.73 -19.33
CA GLY A 162 -27.71 -5.34 -20.56
C GLY A 162 -28.71 -6.28 -21.24
N PHE A 163 -28.82 -6.20 -22.57
CA PHE A 163 -29.57 -7.14 -23.41
C PHE A 163 -29.07 -7.18 -24.86
N ILE A 164 -29.27 -8.32 -25.53
CA ILE A 164 -28.90 -8.54 -26.93
C ILE A 164 -30.09 -9.02 -27.75
N GLY A 165 -30.28 -8.50 -28.97
CA GLY A 165 -31.39 -8.90 -29.84
C GLY A 165 -31.29 -8.44 -31.30
N TYR A 166 -32.16 -8.97 -32.14
CA TYR A 166 -32.30 -8.55 -33.54
C TYR A 166 -33.05 -7.22 -33.66
N VAL A 167 -32.66 -6.36 -34.60
CA VAL A 167 -33.23 -5.00 -34.78
C VAL A 167 -34.77 -4.98 -34.84
N PRO A 168 -35.49 -5.84 -35.62
CA PRO A 168 -36.95 -5.81 -35.68
C PRO A 168 -37.62 -6.14 -34.35
N ASN A 169 -37.07 -7.10 -33.59
CA ASN A 169 -37.58 -7.47 -32.28
C ASN A 169 -37.36 -6.35 -31.25
N LEU A 170 -36.21 -5.66 -31.31
CA LEU A 170 -35.92 -4.54 -30.44
C LEU A 170 -36.75 -3.30 -30.77
N LYS A 171 -36.97 -2.98 -32.06
CA LYS A 171 -37.92 -1.94 -32.49
C LYS A 171 -39.32 -2.17 -31.92
N LYS A 172 -39.81 -3.42 -31.98
CA LYS A 172 -41.10 -3.84 -31.40
C LYS A 172 -41.11 -3.87 -29.86
N MET A 173 -39.94 -3.92 -29.22
CA MET A 173 -39.83 -3.88 -27.76
C MET A 173 -39.92 -2.45 -27.22
N VAL A 174 -39.33 -1.47 -27.92
CA VAL A 174 -39.34 -0.06 -27.50
C VAL A 174 -40.43 0.79 -28.18
N SER A 175 -41.22 0.22 -29.10
CA SER A 175 -42.32 0.93 -29.79
C SER A 175 -43.25 1.62 -28.80
N ASP A 176 -43.59 0.90 -27.74
CA ASP A 176 -44.60 1.29 -26.74
C ASP A 176 -44.04 2.20 -25.64
N TRP A 177 -42.76 2.60 -25.73
CA TRP A 177 -42.19 3.57 -24.79
C TRP A 177 -42.81 4.96 -25.01
N SER A 178 -43.53 5.45 -24.01
CA SER A 178 -44.08 6.80 -23.89
C SER A 178 -43.80 7.43 -22.52
N GLY A 179 -42.82 6.91 -21.78
CA GLY A 179 -42.43 7.39 -20.46
C GLY A 179 -41.51 8.62 -20.51
N GLU A 180 -41.38 9.29 -19.37
CA GLU A 180 -40.52 10.46 -19.17
C GLU A 180 -39.05 10.05 -19.00
N ASP A 181 -38.11 11.01 -19.11
CA ASP A 181 -36.67 10.70 -19.03
C ASP A 181 -36.28 10.11 -17.66
N ASN A 182 -36.98 10.50 -16.59
CA ASN A 182 -36.80 10.03 -15.21
C ASN A 182 -37.58 8.75 -14.85
N ASP A 183 -38.40 8.19 -15.75
CA ASP A 183 -39.10 6.91 -15.50
C ASP A 183 -38.10 5.74 -15.37
N SER A 184 -38.49 4.66 -14.70
CA SER A 184 -37.64 3.47 -14.57
C SER A 184 -37.60 2.62 -15.85
N ASP A 185 -36.41 2.52 -16.46
CA ASP A 185 -36.19 1.64 -17.61
C ASP A 185 -36.34 0.16 -17.25
N GLN A 186 -35.78 -0.25 -16.12
CA GLN A 186 -35.97 -1.57 -15.51
C GLN A 186 -37.45 -1.93 -15.37
N LEU A 187 -38.28 -1.04 -14.81
CA LEU A 187 -39.70 -1.32 -14.59
C LEU A 187 -40.46 -1.47 -15.91
N PHE A 188 -40.11 -0.69 -16.93
CA PHE A 188 -40.69 -0.81 -18.27
C PHE A 188 -40.38 -2.18 -18.92
N TYR A 189 -39.11 -2.58 -18.96
CA TYR A 189 -38.73 -3.89 -19.51
C TYR A 189 -39.31 -5.05 -18.68
N THR A 190 -39.38 -4.91 -17.35
CA THR A 190 -40.02 -5.88 -16.46
C THR A 190 -41.51 -6.05 -16.78
N LYS A 191 -42.27 -4.95 -16.87
CA LYS A 191 -43.71 -4.97 -17.24
C LYS A 191 -43.94 -5.61 -18.62
N LEU A 192 -43.02 -5.40 -19.55
CA LEU A 192 -43.07 -6.01 -20.89
C LEU A 192 -42.75 -7.51 -20.85
N TYR A 193 -41.78 -7.95 -20.03
CA TYR A 193 -41.39 -9.34 -19.89
C TYR A 193 -42.42 -10.20 -19.14
N ILE A 194 -43.05 -9.70 -18.08
CA ILE A 194 -44.07 -10.45 -17.33
C ILE A 194 -45.34 -10.68 -18.16
N ASN A 195 -45.68 -9.78 -19.10
CA ASN A 195 -46.80 -9.94 -20.02
C ASN A 195 -46.55 -11.14 -20.98
N PRO A 196 -47.32 -12.24 -20.92
CA PRO A 196 -47.04 -13.45 -21.70
C PRO A 196 -47.18 -13.25 -23.20
N GLU A 197 -48.13 -12.41 -23.64
CA GLU A 197 -48.37 -12.12 -25.05
C GLU A 197 -47.22 -11.32 -25.65
N LYS A 198 -46.80 -10.22 -25.00
CA LYS A 198 -45.65 -9.43 -25.44
C LYS A 198 -44.36 -10.24 -25.43
N ARG A 199 -44.09 -11.00 -24.35
CA ARG A 199 -42.93 -11.90 -24.24
C ARG A 199 -42.87 -12.91 -25.39
N LYS A 200 -43.99 -13.57 -25.72
CA LYS A 200 -44.08 -14.53 -26.84
C LYS A 200 -43.98 -13.83 -28.21
N SER A 201 -44.63 -12.68 -28.37
CA SER A 201 -44.73 -11.91 -29.62
C SER A 201 -43.42 -11.21 -30.01
N ILE A 202 -42.55 -10.90 -29.04
CA ILE A 202 -41.20 -10.35 -29.25
C ILE A 202 -40.12 -11.45 -29.15
N ASN A 203 -40.43 -12.60 -28.54
CA ASN A 203 -39.54 -13.74 -28.31
C ASN A 203 -38.34 -13.34 -27.41
N ILE A 204 -38.68 -13.00 -26.17
CA ILE A 204 -37.77 -12.56 -25.10
C ILE A 204 -37.50 -13.69 -24.11
N THR A 205 -36.25 -13.84 -23.69
CA THR A 205 -35.83 -14.70 -22.57
C THR A 205 -34.78 -13.99 -21.70
N LEU A 206 -34.41 -14.63 -20.58
CA LEU A 206 -33.37 -14.19 -19.67
C LEU A 206 -32.15 -15.11 -19.75
N ASP A 207 -30.95 -14.56 -19.54
CA ASP A 207 -29.71 -15.32 -19.38
C ASP A 207 -29.56 -15.87 -17.94
N SER A 208 -30.51 -16.71 -17.52
CA SER A 208 -30.60 -17.20 -16.13
C SER A 208 -29.35 -17.93 -15.60
N LYS A 209 -28.44 -18.40 -16.47
CA LYS A 209 -27.18 -19.06 -16.07
C LYS A 209 -25.92 -18.22 -16.33
N CYS A 210 -26.07 -16.90 -16.50
CA CYS A 210 -24.99 -15.94 -16.67
C CYS A 210 -23.98 -16.29 -17.79
N ARG A 211 -24.46 -16.83 -18.93
CA ARG A 211 -23.58 -17.26 -20.03
C ARG A 211 -23.04 -16.09 -20.84
N LEU A 212 -23.85 -15.05 -21.01
CA LEU A 212 -23.57 -13.80 -21.70
C LEU A 212 -23.22 -12.71 -20.69
N PHE A 213 -24.08 -12.51 -19.69
CA PHE A 213 -24.04 -11.41 -18.74
C PHE A 213 -23.84 -11.90 -17.30
N GLN A 214 -22.95 -11.27 -16.55
CA GLN A 214 -22.84 -11.43 -15.10
C GLN A 214 -23.11 -10.09 -14.42
N ASN A 215 -24.28 -9.96 -13.82
CA ASN A 215 -24.57 -8.91 -12.84
C ASN A 215 -23.95 -9.33 -11.50
N LEU A 216 -23.28 -8.41 -10.79
CA LEU A 216 -22.57 -8.72 -9.55
C LEU A 216 -23.44 -8.57 -8.29
N HIS A 217 -24.47 -7.74 -8.32
CA HIS A 217 -25.33 -7.51 -7.16
C HIS A 217 -26.11 -8.77 -6.77
N GLY A 218 -25.85 -9.29 -5.57
CA GLY A 218 -26.40 -10.56 -5.09
C GLY A 218 -25.85 -11.79 -5.83
N ALA A 219 -24.60 -11.73 -6.30
CA ALA A 219 -23.88 -12.84 -6.93
C ALA A 219 -22.34 -12.74 -6.80
N LEU A 220 -21.81 -11.98 -5.82
CA LEU A 220 -20.36 -11.79 -5.65
C LEU A 220 -19.64 -13.09 -5.25
N ASP A 221 -20.29 -13.89 -4.41
CA ASP A 221 -19.87 -15.22 -3.95
C ASP A 221 -19.87 -16.29 -5.05
N GLU A 222 -20.58 -16.03 -6.16
CA GLU A 222 -20.61 -16.93 -7.31
C GLU A 222 -19.45 -16.69 -8.31
N VAL A 223 -18.69 -15.59 -8.18
CA VAL A 223 -17.76 -15.13 -9.23
C VAL A 223 -16.30 -15.18 -8.76
N VAL A 224 -15.47 -15.91 -9.51
CA VAL A 224 -14.02 -15.96 -9.31
C VAL A 224 -13.25 -15.49 -10.55
N LEU A 225 -12.03 -14.99 -10.36
CA LEU A 225 -11.12 -14.67 -11.46
C LEU A 225 -10.41 -15.93 -11.96
N LYS A 226 -10.71 -16.34 -13.19
CA LYS A 226 -9.97 -17.36 -13.93
C LYS A 226 -8.83 -16.70 -14.72
N PHE A 227 -7.61 -17.05 -14.35
CA PHE A 227 -6.39 -16.66 -15.06
C PHE A 227 -6.09 -17.67 -16.18
N GLU A 228 -5.72 -17.17 -17.35
CA GLU A 228 -5.26 -17.93 -18.52
C GLU A 228 -4.07 -17.17 -19.15
N ASP A 229 -3.24 -17.83 -19.97
CA ASP A 229 -2.07 -17.17 -20.57
C ASP A 229 -2.47 -15.91 -21.36
N GLY A 230 -1.98 -14.76 -20.89
CA GLY A 230 -2.25 -13.45 -21.49
C GLY A 230 -3.65 -12.86 -21.24
N ARG A 231 -4.53 -13.48 -20.44
CA ARG A 231 -5.87 -12.92 -20.14
C ARG A 231 -6.47 -13.35 -18.80
N VAL A 232 -7.33 -12.50 -18.25
CA VAL A 232 -8.14 -12.80 -17.04
C VAL A 232 -9.62 -12.73 -17.40
N ARG A 233 -10.42 -13.68 -16.91
CA ARG A 233 -11.88 -13.74 -17.10
C ARG A 233 -12.59 -13.98 -15.78
N ALA A 234 -13.81 -13.46 -15.64
CA ALA A 234 -14.73 -13.94 -14.62
C ALA A 234 -15.21 -15.37 -14.97
N ARG A 235 -15.34 -16.22 -13.96
CA ARG A 235 -16.06 -17.51 -14.01
C ARG A 235 -17.14 -17.50 -12.95
N ASN A 236 -18.38 -17.77 -13.33
CA ASN A 236 -19.45 -18.09 -12.39
C ASN A 236 -19.29 -19.57 -11.99
N VAL A 237 -18.99 -19.85 -10.72
CA VAL A 237 -18.75 -21.21 -10.23
C VAL A 237 -20.02 -22.00 -9.99
N LEU A 238 -21.15 -21.32 -9.73
CA LEU A 238 -22.44 -21.95 -9.46
C LEU A 238 -23.03 -22.62 -10.71
N TYR A 239 -22.90 -21.98 -11.88
CA TYR A 239 -23.43 -22.49 -13.16
C TYR A 239 -22.34 -23.07 -14.08
N ASP A 240 -21.08 -23.07 -13.64
CA ASP A 240 -19.87 -23.30 -14.44
C ASP A 240 -19.88 -22.57 -15.80
N THR A 241 -20.01 -21.24 -15.74
CA THR A 241 -20.02 -20.40 -16.93
C THR A 241 -18.89 -19.39 -16.93
N LEU A 242 -18.44 -19.02 -18.13
CA LEU A 242 -17.52 -17.90 -18.35
C LEU A 242 -18.35 -16.78 -19.00
N PRO A 243 -18.85 -15.79 -18.25
CA PRO A 243 -19.56 -14.63 -18.82
C PRO A 243 -18.74 -13.93 -19.92
N VAL A 244 -19.41 -13.20 -20.81
CA VAL A 244 -18.77 -12.36 -21.85
C VAL A 244 -18.73 -10.89 -21.43
N ILE A 245 -19.65 -10.50 -20.56
CA ILE A 245 -19.84 -9.15 -20.04
C ILE A 245 -20.00 -9.25 -18.53
N VAL A 246 -19.29 -8.41 -17.77
CA VAL A 246 -19.43 -8.28 -16.32
C VAL A 246 -19.95 -6.88 -16.02
N HIS A 247 -20.97 -6.81 -15.16
CA HIS A 247 -21.71 -5.60 -14.83
C HIS A 247 -21.76 -5.43 -13.30
N GLY A 248 -21.07 -4.39 -12.81
CA GLY A 248 -21.02 -3.99 -11.40
C GLY A 248 -22.25 -3.19 -10.98
N ASN A 249 -23.44 -3.76 -11.17
CA ASN A 249 -24.71 -3.12 -10.83
C ASN A 249 -24.84 -2.85 -9.32
N GLY A 250 -25.58 -1.79 -8.96
CA GLY A 250 -25.81 -1.40 -7.56
C GLY A 250 -24.50 -1.15 -6.77
N PRO A 251 -24.43 -1.54 -5.49
CA PRO A 251 -23.28 -1.31 -4.62
C PRO A 251 -22.12 -2.32 -4.85
N THR A 252 -21.66 -2.49 -6.09
CA THR A 252 -20.57 -3.46 -6.42
C THR A 252 -19.40 -2.85 -7.22
N LYS A 253 -19.21 -1.52 -7.17
CA LYS A 253 -18.40 -0.74 -8.11
C LYS A 253 -16.86 -0.70 -7.86
N VAL A 254 -16.25 -1.79 -7.38
CA VAL A 254 -14.81 -1.82 -6.98
C VAL A 254 -13.93 -2.63 -7.97
N GLY A 255 -12.72 -2.13 -8.28
CA GLY A 255 -11.72 -2.75 -9.20
C GLY A 255 -11.84 -2.29 -10.68
N ASN A 256 -10.83 -2.27 -11.55
CA ASN A 256 -9.43 -2.72 -11.48
C ASN A 256 -8.53 -1.88 -12.48
N CYS A 257 -7.23 -2.20 -12.58
CA CYS A 257 -6.05 -1.45 -13.09
C CYS A 257 -6.06 -0.60 -14.40
N THR A 258 -5.05 0.31 -14.53
CA THR A 258 -4.68 1.07 -15.76
C THR A 258 -3.17 1.31 -15.94
N PHE A 259 -2.69 1.64 -17.16
CA PHE A 259 -1.27 1.77 -17.55
C PHE A 259 -0.70 3.21 -17.61
N ARG A 260 0.64 3.30 -17.71
CA ARG A 260 1.52 4.46 -17.39
C ARG A 260 2.01 5.26 -18.62
N ILE A 261 2.37 6.54 -18.42
CA ILE A 261 3.14 7.41 -19.33
C ILE A 261 4.39 7.93 -18.56
N LEU A 262 5.48 8.25 -19.26
CA LEU A 262 6.68 8.93 -18.73
C LEU A 262 6.82 10.31 -19.40
N LEU A 263 7.29 11.32 -18.66
CA LEU A 263 7.49 12.70 -19.12
C LEU A 263 8.97 13.09 -18.99
N ALA A 264 9.41 14.12 -19.73
CA ALA A 264 10.75 14.69 -19.59
C ALA A 264 10.82 15.75 -18.46
N GLU A 265 12.00 16.00 -17.89
CA GLU A 265 12.17 16.94 -16.76
C GLU A 265 11.71 18.37 -17.05
N SER A 266 11.85 18.84 -18.29
CA SER A 266 11.34 20.13 -18.75
C SER A 266 9.81 20.25 -18.56
N GLU A 267 9.09 19.13 -18.62
CA GLU A 267 7.62 19.01 -18.60
C GLU A 267 7.07 18.75 -17.18
N TYR A 268 7.91 18.67 -16.15
CA TYR A 268 7.47 18.38 -14.78
C TYR A 268 6.47 19.42 -14.25
N PRO A 269 5.28 19.03 -13.77
CA PRO A 269 4.27 19.98 -13.32
C PRO A 269 4.70 20.73 -12.04
N GLY A 270 4.04 21.86 -11.77
CA GLY A 270 4.12 22.48 -10.44
C GLY A 270 3.33 21.65 -9.42
N VAL A 271 3.98 21.23 -8.33
CA VAL A 271 3.42 20.33 -7.31
C VAL A 271 3.33 21.04 -5.96
N VAL A 272 2.27 20.77 -5.22
CA VAL A 272 2.13 21.14 -3.81
C VAL A 272 2.34 19.87 -2.99
N ILE A 273 3.23 19.89 -2.00
CA ILE A 273 3.45 18.81 -1.05
C ILE A 273 2.83 19.22 0.28
N GLY A 274 1.76 18.53 0.68
CA GLY A 274 1.18 18.63 2.01
C GLY A 274 1.90 17.68 2.98
N VAL A 275 2.45 18.23 4.06
CA VAL A 275 3.07 17.50 5.16
C VAL A 275 2.20 17.73 6.40
N PHE A 276 1.72 16.65 7.03
CA PHE A 276 0.79 16.72 8.16
C PHE A 276 1.37 15.94 9.35
N ILE A 277 1.80 16.66 10.38
CA ILE A 277 2.32 16.12 11.64
C ILE A 277 1.22 16.30 12.69
N GLN A 278 0.43 15.24 12.88
CA GLN A 278 -0.80 15.22 13.70
C GLN A 278 -0.66 14.41 14.99
N GLN A 279 0.51 13.81 15.22
CA GLN A 279 0.85 13.00 16.39
C GLN A 279 2.37 12.91 16.55
N PRO A 280 2.90 12.60 17.75
CA PRO A 280 4.32 12.36 17.97
C PRO A 280 4.87 11.30 16.99
N THR A 281 5.86 11.68 16.19
CA THR A 281 6.38 10.85 15.10
C THR A 281 7.91 10.72 15.23
N PRO A 282 8.47 9.50 15.21
CA PRO A 282 9.92 9.29 15.17
C PRO A 282 10.57 9.88 13.91
N PHE A 283 11.86 10.21 13.99
CA PHE A 283 12.72 10.56 12.85
C PHE A 283 12.25 11.73 11.95
N VAL A 284 11.48 12.68 12.50
CA VAL A 284 10.99 13.85 11.73
C VAL A 284 12.11 14.68 11.09
N SER A 285 13.28 14.79 11.73
CA SER A 285 14.47 15.42 11.11
C SER A 285 14.91 14.68 9.84
N VAL A 286 15.00 13.35 9.88
CA VAL A 286 15.34 12.51 8.71
C VAL A 286 14.28 12.59 7.62
N PHE A 287 12.99 12.78 7.97
CA PHE A 287 11.94 13.03 6.98
C PHE A 287 12.21 14.33 6.18
N PHE A 288 12.58 15.42 6.84
CA PHE A 288 12.90 16.68 6.16
C PHE A 288 14.20 16.61 5.36
N GLU A 289 15.23 15.89 5.83
CA GLU A 289 16.43 15.58 5.04
C GLU A 289 16.09 14.76 3.78
N ARG A 290 15.19 13.78 3.88
CA ARG A 290 14.70 13.00 2.72
C ARG A 290 13.85 13.86 1.77
N LEU A 291 13.07 14.83 2.27
CA LEU A 291 12.32 15.80 1.46
C LEU A 291 13.26 16.75 0.67
N LEU A 292 14.36 17.19 1.30
CA LEU A 292 15.42 17.96 0.64
C LEU A 292 16.09 17.12 -0.46
N ASN A 293 16.36 15.84 -0.22
CA ASN A 293 17.01 14.95 -1.18
C ASN A 293 16.07 14.38 -2.28
N LEU A 294 14.77 14.73 -2.27
CA LEU A 294 13.81 14.29 -3.29
C LEU A 294 14.25 14.71 -4.70
N GLN A 295 14.29 13.76 -5.65
CA GLN A 295 14.71 13.99 -7.03
C GLN A 295 13.61 14.71 -7.85
N TYR A 296 13.42 16.00 -7.55
CA TYR A 296 12.47 16.91 -8.20
C TYR A 296 12.95 18.37 -8.08
N PRO A 297 12.78 19.24 -9.09
CA PRO A 297 13.19 20.65 -9.00
C PRO A 297 12.44 21.40 -7.89
N LYS A 298 13.17 21.89 -6.88
CA LYS A 298 12.60 22.56 -5.69
C LYS A 298 11.82 23.83 -6.05
N ASN A 299 12.29 24.57 -7.04
CA ASN A 299 11.60 25.72 -7.63
C ASN A 299 10.26 25.39 -8.36
N ARG A 300 9.89 24.11 -8.50
CA ARG A 300 8.57 23.64 -8.95
C ARG A 300 7.75 22.97 -7.82
N LEU A 301 8.27 22.93 -6.60
CA LEU A 301 7.60 22.44 -5.40
C LEU A 301 7.14 23.60 -4.52
N LYS A 302 5.90 23.52 -4.04
CA LYS A 302 5.41 24.32 -2.91
C LYS A 302 5.22 23.40 -1.71
N LEU A 303 5.61 23.84 -0.52
CA LEU A 303 5.37 23.10 0.72
C LEU A 303 4.17 23.70 1.46
N PHE A 304 3.28 22.84 1.93
CA PHE A 304 2.28 23.15 2.93
C PHE A 304 2.55 22.23 4.12
N ILE A 305 3.00 22.79 5.24
CA ILE A 305 3.36 22.05 6.44
C ILE A 305 2.35 22.38 7.53
N TYR A 306 1.71 21.37 8.08
CA TYR A 306 0.80 21.47 9.21
C TYR A 306 1.39 20.67 10.38
N ASN A 307 1.58 21.32 11.52
CA ASN A 307 2.12 20.71 12.72
C ASN A 307 1.22 20.98 13.94
N GLN A 308 0.75 19.91 14.58
CA GLN A 308 0.02 19.99 15.86
C GLN A 308 0.92 19.71 17.07
N GLU A 309 2.15 19.28 16.86
CA GLU A 309 3.04 18.79 17.91
C GLU A 309 4.11 19.83 18.25
N PRO A 310 4.05 20.51 19.42
CA PRO A 310 5.03 21.50 19.81
C PRO A 310 6.47 20.96 19.84
N HIS A 311 6.64 19.67 20.18
CA HIS A 311 7.94 19.00 20.17
C HIS A 311 8.60 18.95 18.77
N HIS A 312 7.81 18.94 17.69
CA HIS A 312 8.33 18.93 16.33
C HIS A 312 8.60 20.32 15.74
N ASP A 313 8.16 21.39 16.41
CA ASP A 313 8.24 22.75 15.87
C ASP A 313 9.71 23.22 15.66
N GLN A 314 10.61 22.88 16.59
CA GLN A 314 12.05 23.17 16.45
C GLN A 314 12.68 22.44 15.25
N HIS A 315 12.27 21.20 14.99
CA HIS A 315 12.76 20.43 13.83
C HIS A 315 12.33 21.07 12.51
N ILE A 316 11.09 21.56 12.44
CA ILE A 316 10.54 22.22 11.25
C ILE A 316 11.21 23.58 11.03
N ARG A 317 11.34 24.41 12.08
CA ARG A 317 12.00 25.73 11.98
C ARG A 317 13.44 25.60 11.50
N SER A 318 14.22 24.68 12.09
CA SER A 318 15.62 24.45 11.70
C SER A 318 15.76 24.02 10.22
N PHE A 319 14.80 23.26 9.68
CA PHE A 319 14.75 22.94 8.26
C PHE A 319 14.43 24.18 7.41
N LEU A 320 13.40 24.96 7.78
CA LEU A 320 12.97 26.13 7.02
C LEU A 320 14.00 27.27 7.01
N GLU A 321 14.66 27.54 8.14
CA GLU A 321 15.73 28.53 8.28
C GLU A 321 16.85 28.35 7.23
N ASN A 322 17.12 27.11 6.82
CA ASN A 322 18.18 26.78 5.87
C ASN A 322 17.68 26.56 4.44
N HIS A 323 16.41 26.15 4.25
CA HIS A 323 15.92 25.63 2.97
C HIS A 323 14.63 26.26 2.43
N GLU A 324 13.96 27.17 3.15
CA GLU A 324 12.71 27.78 2.67
C GLU A 324 12.87 28.42 1.28
N ALA A 325 14.00 29.10 1.04
CA ALA A 325 14.30 29.79 -0.21
C ALA A 325 14.55 28.86 -1.42
N ASP A 326 14.79 27.56 -1.20
CA ASP A 326 14.96 26.59 -2.30
C ASP A 326 13.61 26.28 -2.99
N TYR A 327 12.52 26.36 -2.23
CA TYR A 327 11.16 26.00 -2.67
C TYR A 327 10.42 27.17 -3.33
N GLN A 328 9.45 26.87 -4.20
CA GLN A 328 8.68 27.91 -4.90
C GLN A 328 7.82 28.76 -3.94
N ALA A 329 7.36 28.15 -2.85
CA ALA A 329 6.69 28.79 -1.73
C ALA A 329 6.59 27.79 -0.56
N VAL A 330 6.60 28.29 0.67
CA VAL A 330 6.27 27.52 1.87
C VAL A 330 5.08 28.18 2.58
N LYS A 331 4.19 27.36 3.13
CA LYS A 331 3.22 27.76 4.15
C LYS A 331 3.33 26.80 5.32
N LEU A 332 3.69 27.30 6.49
CA LEU A 332 3.61 26.59 7.76
C LEU A 332 2.31 27.00 8.48
N ILE A 333 1.66 26.02 9.11
CA ILE A 333 0.63 26.22 10.15
C ILE A 333 1.16 25.49 11.38
N GLY A 334 1.50 26.26 12.41
CA GLY A 334 2.05 25.74 13.67
C GLY A 334 0.97 25.35 14.69
N PRO A 335 1.36 24.76 15.82
CA PRO A 335 0.42 24.30 16.86
C PRO A 335 -0.36 25.46 17.51
N ASP A 336 0.18 26.68 17.48
CA ASP A 336 -0.42 27.88 18.07
C ASP A 336 -1.53 28.51 17.21
N GLU A 337 -1.74 28.06 15.96
CA GLU A 337 -2.68 28.71 15.02
C GLU A 337 -4.14 28.22 15.13
N ASP A 338 -4.43 27.30 16.05
CA ASP A 338 -5.79 26.82 16.40
C ASP A 338 -6.62 26.30 15.20
N VAL A 339 -5.94 25.82 14.15
CA VAL A 339 -6.54 25.17 12.97
C VAL A 339 -6.63 23.67 13.19
N ASP A 340 -7.82 23.10 13.05
CA ASP A 340 -8.07 21.67 13.27
C ASP A 340 -7.50 20.76 12.13
N PRO A 341 -7.28 19.46 12.39
CA PRO A 341 -6.66 18.54 11.43
C PRO A 341 -7.50 18.22 10.18
N ILE A 342 -8.81 18.51 10.20
CA ILE A 342 -9.71 18.33 9.05
C ILE A 342 -9.65 19.58 8.16
N THR A 343 -9.73 20.77 8.76
CA THR A 343 -9.60 22.04 8.05
C THR A 343 -8.23 22.19 7.38
N SER A 344 -7.13 21.81 8.06
CA SER A 344 -5.79 21.84 7.46
C SER A 344 -5.66 20.88 6.25
N ARG A 345 -6.26 19.68 6.32
CA ARG A 345 -6.29 18.74 5.18
C ARG A 345 -7.10 19.28 4.00
N ASN A 346 -8.27 19.89 4.25
CA ASN A 346 -9.02 20.59 3.20
C ASN A 346 -8.17 21.72 2.56
N LEU A 347 -7.45 22.52 3.36
CA LEU A 347 -6.58 23.60 2.88
C LEU A 347 -5.36 23.13 2.06
N GLY A 348 -4.80 21.95 2.36
CA GLY A 348 -3.68 21.37 1.60
C GLY A 348 -4.10 20.72 0.28
N MET A 349 -5.37 20.34 0.13
CA MET A 349 -5.91 19.56 -0.98
C MET A 349 -6.52 20.45 -2.07
N GLU A 350 -5.68 21.27 -2.72
CA GLU A 350 -6.05 21.93 -4.00
C GLU A 350 -5.79 21.04 -5.23
N LYS A 351 -4.95 20.00 -5.10
CA LYS A 351 -4.59 19.09 -6.20
C LYS A 351 -4.71 17.60 -5.71
N PRO A 352 -5.11 16.60 -6.55
CA PRO A 352 -5.96 15.42 -6.20
C PRO A 352 -5.34 14.04 -5.87
N PHE A 353 -4.98 13.17 -6.86
CA PHE A 353 -4.93 11.71 -6.61
C PHE A 353 -3.92 10.79 -7.38
N ILE A 354 -3.14 9.98 -6.62
CA ILE A 354 -2.53 8.63 -6.87
C ILE A 354 -1.61 8.25 -5.69
N ALA A 355 -1.70 7.05 -5.11
CA ALA A 355 -0.90 6.65 -3.93
C ALA A 355 0.26 5.67 -4.26
N PRO A 356 1.48 5.85 -3.71
CA PRO A 356 2.48 4.78 -3.63
C PRO A 356 2.07 3.75 -2.57
N MET A 357 2.36 2.46 -2.82
CA MET A 357 2.22 1.43 -1.78
C MET A 357 3.36 1.54 -0.77
N LEU A 358 3.01 1.66 0.51
CA LEU A 358 3.92 1.67 1.66
C LEU A 358 3.55 0.55 2.63
N THR A 359 4.56 -0.15 3.17
CA THR A 359 4.38 -1.31 4.07
C THR A 359 5.06 -1.06 5.42
N LYS A 360 4.47 -1.48 6.55
CA LYS A 360 5.23 -1.59 7.82
C LYS A 360 6.23 -2.77 7.70
N PRO A 361 7.54 -2.59 7.98
CA PRO A 361 8.53 -3.67 7.87
C PRO A 361 8.12 -4.92 8.67
N GLY A 362 8.30 -6.10 8.07
CA GLY A 362 7.95 -7.38 8.70
C GLY A 362 6.45 -7.64 8.93
N ARG A 363 5.55 -6.72 8.56
CA ARG A 363 4.09 -6.86 8.75
C ARG A 363 3.34 -6.77 7.42
N LEU A 364 2.10 -7.25 7.38
CA LEU A 364 1.19 -7.11 6.22
C LEU A 364 0.38 -5.80 6.24
N TRP A 365 0.69 -4.87 7.15
CA TRP A 365 0.00 -3.58 7.25
C TRP A 365 0.49 -2.63 6.15
N THR A 366 -0.44 -1.99 5.44
CA THR A 366 -0.12 -1.01 4.38
C THR A 366 -1.04 0.20 4.44
N ASN A 367 -0.66 1.25 3.71
CA ASN A 367 -1.42 2.48 3.55
C ASN A 367 -2.64 2.36 2.59
N PHE A 368 -3.15 1.15 2.34
CA PHE A 368 -4.35 0.94 1.52
C PHE A 368 -5.16 -0.27 1.98
N TRP A 369 -6.45 -0.30 1.65
CA TRP A 369 -7.30 -1.48 1.87
C TRP A 369 -7.75 -2.05 0.53
N GLY A 370 -7.69 -3.38 0.36
CA GLY A 370 -8.12 -4.04 -0.87
C GLY A 370 -9.65 -4.20 -0.99
N ALA A 371 -10.36 -4.26 0.14
CA ALA A 371 -11.82 -4.41 0.19
C ALA A 371 -12.42 -3.63 1.36
N LEU A 372 -13.75 -3.49 1.36
CA LEU A 372 -14.53 -2.97 2.50
C LEU A 372 -15.48 -4.03 3.03
N SER A 373 -15.82 -3.95 4.31
CA SER A 373 -16.98 -4.65 4.89
C SER A 373 -18.29 -4.03 4.38
N ALA A 374 -19.42 -4.68 4.67
CA ALA A 374 -20.74 -4.13 4.36
C ALA A 374 -20.99 -2.74 5.01
N ASP A 375 -20.35 -2.49 6.16
CA ASP A 375 -20.43 -1.24 6.93
C ASP A 375 -19.39 -0.19 6.49
N GLY A 376 -18.62 -0.46 5.43
CA GLY A 376 -17.60 0.47 4.89
C GLY A 376 -16.25 0.47 5.62
N TYR A 377 -16.05 -0.42 6.60
CA TYR A 377 -14.80 -0.59 7.34
C TYR A 377 -13.81 -1.53 6.61
N TYR A 378 -12.60 -1.69 7.15
CA TYR A 378 -11.57 -2.56 6.58
C TYR A 378 -12.05 -3.99 6.31
N ALA A 379 -11.81 -4.48 5.09
CA ALA A 379 -11.80 -5.91 4.78
C ALA A 379 -10.56 -6.26 3.93
N ARG A 380 -10.09 -7.50 4.07
CA ARG A 380 -8.98 -8.02 3.26
C ARG A 380 -9.52 -8.53 1.91
N SER A 381 -8.98 -8.04 0.79
CA SER A 381 -9.26 -8.65 -0.52
C SER A 381 -8.47 -9.96 -0.70
N GLU A 382 -8.97 -10.83 -1.58
CA GLU A 382 -8.34 -12.11 -1.91
C GLU A 382 -6.89 -11.94 -2.41
N ASP A 383 -6.62 -10.89 -3.18
CA ASP A 383 -5.32 -10.57 -3.77
C ASP A 383 -4.42 -9.67 -2.89
N TYR A 384 -4.90 -9.19 -1.74
CA TYR A 384 -4.16 -8.25 -0.88
C TYR A 384 -2.74 -8.74 -0.56
N VAL A 385 -2.61 -10.00 -0.10
CA VAL A 385 -1.30 -10.56 0.29
C VAL A 385 -0.38 -10.75 -0.92
N ASP A 386 -0.94 -11.03 -2.11
CA ASP A 386 -0.16 -11.14 -3.35
C ASP A 386 0.39 -9.77 -3.80
N ILE A 387 -0.40 -8.71 -3.63
CA ILE A 387 0.00 -7.32 -3.94
C ILE A 387 1.06 -6.83 -2.95
N VAL A 388 0.83 -7.00 -1.65
CA VAL A 388 1.74 -6.54 -0.58
C VAL A 388 3.11 -7.23 -0.64
N GLN A 389 3.16 -8.52 -1.00
CA GLN A 389 4.40 -9.28 -1.15
C GLN A 389 5.06 -9.12 -2.53
N GLY A 390 4.53 -8.29 -3.43
CA GLY A 390 5.07 -8.13 -4.79
C GLY A 390 4.92 -9.37 -5.68
N ARG A 391 4.11 -10.37 -5.28
CA ARG A 391 3.77 -11.54 -6.13
C ARG A 391 2.86 -11.14 -7.29
N ARG A 392 2.12 -10.03 -7.17
CA ARG A 392 1.44 -9.32 -8.25
C ARG A 392 1.86 -7.85 -8.24
N VAL A 393 2.34 -7.35 -9.37
CA VAL A 393 2.87 -5.98 -9.52
C VAL A 393 2.03 -5.20 -10.52
N GLY A 394 1.62 -3.97 -10.18
CA GLY A 394 0.67 -3.19 -10.98
C GLY A 394 0.27 -1.84 -10.38
N ILE A 395 -0.76 -1.25 -10.99
CA ILE A 395 -1.46 -0.03 -10.52
C ILE A 395 -2.91 -0.43 -10.25
N TRP A 396 -3.26 -0.61 -8.98
CA TRP A 396 -4.48 -1.24 -8.48
C TRP A 396 -5.54 -0.18 -8.16
N ASN A 397 -6.79 -0.38 -8.59
CA ASN A 397 -7.91 0.46 -8.15
C ASN A 397 -8.44 -0.11 -6.82
N VAL A 398 -8.36 0.67 -5.75
CA VAL A 398 -8.61 0.23 -4.37
C VAL A 398 -9.66 1.12 -3.69
N PRO A 399 -10.46 0.58 -2.75
CA PRO A 399 -11.50 1.36 -2.07
C PRO A 399 -11.01 2.34 -1.00
N TYR A 400 -9.75 2.27 -0.55
CA TYR A 400 -9.21 3.16 0.49
C TYR A 400 -7.69 3.33 0.33
N VAL A 401 -7.19 4.55 0.53
CA VAL A 401 -5.76 4.87 0.69
C VAL A 401 -5.56 5.86 1.83
N SER A 402 -4.38 5.90 2.42
CA SER A 402 -4.01 6.90 3.43
C SER A 402 -2.52 7.25 3.37
N GLN A 403 -2.09 8.13 4.30
CA GLN A 403 -0.70 8.57 4.54
C GLN A 403 -0.04 9.36 3.40
N VAL A 404 0.12 8.77 2.22
CA VAL A 404 0.80 9.39 1.07
C VAL A 404 -0.03 9.18 -0.19
N TYR A 405 -0.44 10.29 -0.81
CA TYR A 405 -1.10 10.32 -2.11
C TYR A 405 -0.73 11.62 -2.87
N LEU A 406 -0.27 11.48 -4.12
CA LEU A 406 0.04 12.55 -5.08
C LEU A 406 -1.23 13.06 -5.80
N VAL A 407 -1.08 14.14 -6.59
CA VAL A 407 -2.05 15.23 -6.79
C VAL A 407 -2.10 15.85 -8.22
N SER A 408 -2.74 15.22 -9.23
CA SER A 408 -2.93 15.79 -10.61
C SER A 408 -4.22 16.65 -10.81
N ALA A 409 -4.07 17.97 -10.97
CA ALA A 409 -4.93 19.10 -10.52
C ALA A 409 -6.46 19.11 -10.77
N ASP A 410 -6.92 18.67 -11.94
CA ASP A 410 -8.25 19.06 -12.43
C ASP A 410 -9.40 18.34 -11.69
N VAL A 411 -9.17 17.11 -11.20
CA VAL A 411 -10.19 16.29 -10.52
C VAL A 411 -10.82 16.99 -9.31
N LEU A 412 -10.05 17.71 -8.49
CA LEU A 412 -10.62 18.45 -7.35
C LEU A 412 -11.49 19.62 -7.83
N ARG A 413 -11.06 20.32 -8.88
CA ARG A 413 -11.77 21.47 -9.43
C ARG A 413 -13.00 21.10 -10.24
N SER A 414 -13.03 19.90 -10.84
CA SER A 414 -14.12 19.45 -11.72
C SER A 414 -15.10 18.47 -11.05
N GLU A 415 -14.59 17.55 -10.22
CA GLU A 415 -15.35 16.40 -9.69
C GLU A 415 -15.52 16.47 -8.16
N LEU A 416 -14.47 16.77 -7.40
CA LEU A 416 -14.52 16.83 -5.92
C LEU A 416 -14.71 18.27 -5.40
N LYS A 417 -15.76 18.95 -5.87
CA LYS A 417 -16.03 20.38 -5.57
C LYS A 417 -16.57 20.69 -4.16
N ALA A 418 -16.65 19.71 -3.28
CA ALA A 418 -17.14 19.95 -1.93
C ALA A 418 -16.01 20.59 -1.09
N ASP A 419 -16.28 21.73 -0.46
CA ASP A 419 -15.32 22.44 0.39
C ASP A 419 -14.91 21.61 1.63
N ASP A 420 -15.71 20.60 1.98
CA ASP A 420 -15.43 19.60 3.00
C ASP A 420 -15.31 18.21 2.38
N LEU A 421 -14.07 17.70 2.30
CA LEU A 421 -13.78 16.32 1.90
C LEU A 421 -13.41 15.39 3.06
N PHE A 422 -13.05 15.91 4.24
CA PHE A 422 -12.48 15.12 5.33
C PHE A 422 -13.39 14.97 6.57
N HIS A 423 -14.47 15.74 6.71
CA HIS A 423 -15.38 15.60 7.84
C HIS A 423 -16.44 14.51 7.61
N SER A 424 -16.76 13.76 8.68
CA SER A 424 -17.90 12.85 8.78
C SER A 424 -18.33 12.75 10.24
N ALA A 425 -19.63 12.52 10.49
CA ALA A 425 -20.15 12.31 11.84
C ALA A 425 -19.87 10.89 12.39
N THR A 426 -19.44 9.94 11.55
CA THR A 426 -19.33 8.51 11.89
C THR A 426 -18.06 7.82 11.43
N LEU A 427 -17.24 8.48 10.61
CA LEU A 427 -16.01 7.94 10.02
C LEU A 427 -14.82 8.85 10.39
N ASP A 428 -13.62 8.28 10.49
CA ASP A 428 -12.39 9.10 10.59
C ASP A 428 -12.14 9.89 9.30
N ALA A 429 -11.20 10.85 9.36
CA ALA A 429 -10.95 11.78 8.26
C ALA A 429 -10.50 11.11 6.95
N ASP A 430 -9.67 10.06 7.01
CA ASP A 430 -9.21 9.35 5.83
C ASP A 430 -10.30 8.43 5.26
N MET A 431 -11.12 7.80 6.11
CA MET A 431 -12.31 7.05 5.69
C MET A 431 -13.38 7.96 5.07
N ALA A 432 -13.62 9.14 5.64
CA ALA A 432 -14.56 10.14 5.14
C ALA A 432 -14.15 10.63 3.75
N PHE A 433 -12.87 10.99 3.59
CA PHE A 433 -12.27 11.35 2.30
C PHE A 433 -12.43 10.24 1.27
N CYS A 434 -11.97 9.03 1.60
CA CYS A 434 -12.10 7.88 0.69
C CYS A 434 -13.56 7.60 0.32
N SER A 435 -14.53 7.80 1.23
CA SER A 435 -15.95 7.64 0.90
C SER A 435 -16.45 8.69 -0.08
N LYS A 436 -16.27 9.98 0.23
CA LYS A 436 -16.72 11.08 -0.63
C LYS A 436 -16.09 11.00 -2.03
N VAL A 437 -14.83 10.55 -2.14
CA VAL A 437 -14.16 10.29 -3.43
C VAL A 437 -14.84 9.16 -4.22
N ARG A 438 -15.14 8.02 -3.58
CA ARG A 438 -15.90 6.91 -4.22
C ARG A 438 -17.30 7.32 -4.65
N ASP A 439 -17.98 8.14 -3.85
CA ASP A 439 -19.37 8.56 -4.10
C ASP A 439 -19.47 9.46 -5.35
N GLN A 440 -18.41 10.21 -5.68
CA GLN A 440 -18.30 10.93 -6.96
C GLN A 440 -17.85 10.05 -8.14
N GLY A 441 -17.58 8.76 -7.92
CA GLY A 441 -17.14 7.82 -8.95
C GLY A 441 -15.68 7.96 -9.38
N VAL A 442 -14.86 8.70 -8.60
CA VAL A 442 -13.43 8.86 -8.83
C VAL A 442 -12.70 7.60 -8.35
N PHE A 443 -11.81 7.05 -9.19
CA PHE A 443 -11.03 5.88 -8.82
C PHE A 443 -9.78 6.25 -8.02
N MET A 444 -9.51 5.46 -6.98
CA MET A 444 -8.34 5.62 -6.13
C MET A 444 -7.32 4.54 -6.47
N PHE A 445 -6.12 4.96 -6.86
CA PHE A 445 -5.09 4.04 -7.36
C PHE A 445 -3.91 3.91 -6.40
N VAL A 446 -3.45 2.67 -6.20
CA VAL A 446 -2.20 2.32 -5.50
C VAL A 446 -1.23 1.67 -6.46
N THR A 447 0.03 2.08 -6.46
CA THR A 447 1.09 1.45 -7.27
C THR A 447 2.10 0.72 -6.40
N ASN A 448 2.36 -0.55 -6.73
CA ASN A 448 3.49 -1.33 -6.21
C ASN A 448 4.51 -1.67 -7.32
N MET A 449 4.48 -0.93 -8.44
CA MET A 449 5.41 -1.06 -9.58
C MET A 449 6.90 -0.88 -9.21
N HIS A 450 7.17 -0.24 -8.07
CA HIS A 450 8.50 0.01 -7.49
C HIS A 450 8.39 -0.10 -5.97
N THR A 451 9.51 -0.31 -5.28
CA THR A 451 9.61 -0.13 -3.83
C THR A 451 9.69 1.37 -3.54
N PHE A 452 8.61 1.98 -3.05
CA PHE A 452 8.55 3.42 -2.80
C PHE A 452 9.02 3.83 -1.38
N GLY A 453 8.90 2.94 -0.41
CA GLY A 453 9.26 3.22 0.98
C GLY A 453 8.56 2.28 1.97
N ARG A 454 8.58 2.68 3.23
CA ARG A 454 8.04 1.94 4.38
C ARG A 454 7.31 2.87 5.33
N VAL A 455 6.51 2.30 6.23
CA VAL A 455 5.70 3.04 7.21
C VAL A 455 6.30 2.86 8.60
N LEU A 456 6.52 3.96 9.31
CA LEU A 456 6.99 3.96 10.69
C LEU A 456 5.92 3.41 11.66
N SER A 457 6.37 2.79 12.74
CA SER A 457 5.57 2.59 13.95
C SER A 457 5.60 3.88 14.77
N THR A 458 4.45 4.54 14.94
CA THR A 458 4.26 5.65 15.89
C THR A 458 3.55 5.18 17.17
N GLU A 459 3.23 3.89 17.25
CA GLU A 459 2.59 3.25 18.40
C GLU A 459 3.54 3.33 19.61
N ASN A 460 3.09 3.95 20.71
CA ASN A 460 3.85 4.11 21.96
C ASN A 460 5.14 4.95 21.87
N TYR A 461 5.30 5.84 20.88
CA TYR A 461 6.45 6.76 20.84
C TYR A 461 6.45 7.68 22.07
N GLN A 462 7.55 7.67 22.82
CA GLN A 462 7.71 8.45 24.05
C GLN A 462 8.50 9.74 23.78
N MET A 463 8.19 10.82 24.52
CA MET A 463 8.76 12.16 24.35
C MET A 463 9.44 12.68 25.64
N ASN A 464 9.94 11.78 26.47
CA ASN A 464 10.51 12.04 27.81
C ASN A 464 12.05 12.09 27.83
N HIS A 465 12.70 11.96 26.67
CA HIS A 465 14.15 12.01 26.50
C HIS A 465 14.56 13.21 25.63
N LEU A 466 15.83 13.61 25.68
CA LEU A 466 16.34 14.68 24.81
C LEU A 466 16.39 14.20 23.34
N HIS A 467 16.82 12.95 23.13
CA HIS A 467 16.91 12.29 21.82
C HIS A 467 16.03 11.04 21.77
N ASN A 468 14.71 11.22 21.84
CA ASN A 468 13.68 10.16 21.84
C ASN A 468 13.88 9.06 20.76
N ASP A 469 14.40 9.43 19.58
CA ASP A 469 14.75 8.48 18.52
C ASP A 469 15.75 7.39 18.95
N LEU A 470 16.62 7.62 19.95
CA LEU A 470 17.57 6.61 20.46
C LEU A 470 16.86 5.34 20.95
N TRP A 471 15.64 5.45 21.50
CA TRP A 471 14.84 4.34 22.01
C TRP A 471 14.08 3.56 20.91
N GLN A 472 14.20 3.95 19.64
CA GLN A 472 13.40 3.39 18.55
C GLN A 472 13.94 2.08 17.94
N ILE A 473 15.01 1.51 18.49
CA ILE A 473 15.62 0.26 18.03
C ILE A 473 14.63 -0.93 18.02
N PHE A 474 13.62 -0.94 18.89
CA PHE A 474 12.59 -1.99 18.92
C PHE A 474 11.48 -1.78 17.90
N GLU A 475 10.87 -0.58 17.86
CA GLU A 475 9.69 -0.28 17.06
C GLU A 475 10.00 0.03 15.60
N ASN A 476 11.16 0.64 15.32
CA ASN A 476 11.57 1.09 13.99
C ASN A 476 13.05 0.72 13.70
N PRO A 477 13.42 -0.58 13.78
CA PRO A 477 14.83 -1.01 13.72
C PRO A 477 15.57 -0.56 12.47
N VAL A 478 14.92 -0.52 11.30
CA VAL A 478 15.57 -0.16 10.03
C VAL A 478 15.89 1.33 9.95
N ASP A 479 14.97 2.20 10.38
CA ASP A 479 15.21 3.65 10.42
C ASP A 479 16.16 4.03 11.58
N TRP A 480 16.17 3.26 12.67
CA TRP A 480 17.17 3.37 13.73
C TRP A 480 18.57 2.97 13.24
N GLU A 481 18.70 1.84 12.51
CA GLU A 481 19.96 1.40 11.88
C GLU A 481 20.49 2.46 10.91
N GLU A 482 19.66 2.94 9.97
CA GLU A 482 20.04 3.97 9.01
C GLU A 482 20.47 5.30 9.67
N ARG A 483 19.95 5.64 10.86
CA ARG A 483 20.31 6.86 11.59
C ARG A 483 21.55 6.71 12.47
N TYR A 484 21.71 5.56 13.13
CA TYR A 484 22.63 5.40 14.26
C TYR A 484 23.76 4.41 14.04
N ILE A 485 23.62 3.45 13.11
CA ILE A 485 24.68 2.49 12.79
C ILE A 485 25.53 3.03 11.66
N HIS A 486 26.85 2.93 11.81
CA HIS A 486 27.80 3.50 10.86
C HIS A 486 27.60 2.89 9.46
N GLU A 487 27.56 3.72 8.41
CA GLU A 487 27.33 3.31 7.01
C GLU A 487 28.19 2.09 6.55
N ASN A 488 29.45 2.04 6.99
CA ASN A 488 30.39 0.99 6.67
C ASN A 488 30.24 -0.28 7.54
N TYR A 489 29.42 -0.29 8.60
CA TYR A 489 29.18 -1.46 9.46
C TYR A 489 28.76 -2.68 8.63
N SER A 490 27.84 -2.50 7.69
CA SER A 490 27.36 -3.56 6.78
C SER A 490 28.46 -4.22 5.92
N LYS A 491 29.61 -3.55 5.76
CA LYS A 491 30.80 -4.06 5.08
C LYS A 491 31.65 -4.95 5.98
N ILE A 492 31.56 -4.86 7.30
CA ILE A 492 32.35 -5.71 8.25
C ILE A 492 32.20 -7.20 7.92
N MET A 493 30.99 -7.63 7.57
CA MET A 493 30.73 -9.05 7.30
C MET A 493 31.28 -9.50 5.94
N LYS A 494 31.35 -8.60 4.95
CA LYS A 494 31.68 -8.89 3.54
C LYS A 494 33.13 -8.59 3.15
N ASP A 495 33.67 -7.49 3.68
CA ASP A 495 34.95 -6.89 3.34
C ASP A 495 35.90 -6.92 4.54
N ASN A 496 37.21 -6.86 4.29
CA ASN A 496 38.22 -6.77 5.36
C ASN A 496 38.43 -5.31 5.80
N ILE A 497 37.44 -4.75 6.51
CA ILE A 497 37.52 -3.40 7.11
C ILE A 497 37.73 -3.40 8.64
N VAL A 498 37.73 -4.57 9.27
CA VAL A 498 38.10 -4.72 10.68
C VAL A 498 39.63 -4.68 10.79
N GLU A 499 40.14 -3.80 11.63
CA GLU A 499 41.57 -3.67 11.90
C GLU A 499 41.95 -4.43 13.19
N THR A 500 43.22 -4.83 13.29
CA THR A 500 43.77 -5.48 14.49
C THR A 500 44.97 -4.66 14.99
N PRO A 501 44.74 -3.50 15.64
CA PRO A 501 45.82 -2.60 16.08
C PRO A 501 46.76 -3.19 17.12
N CYS A 502 46.30 -4.16 17.92
CA CYS A 502 47.10 -4.92 18.88
C CYS A 502 46.71 -6.42 18.79
N PRO A 503 47.54 -7.37 19.26
CA PRO A 503 47.20 -8.80 19.28
C PRO A 503 45.86 -9.03 20.00
N ASP A 504 44.95 -9.75 19.36
CA ASP A 504 43.57 -10.04 19.82
C ASP A 504 42.72 -8.81 20.23
N VAL A 505 43.09 -7.62 19.75
CA VAL A 505 42.30 -6.38 19.87
C VAL A 505 41.81 -6.00 18.48
N TYR A 506 40.50 -6.09 18.28
CA TYR A 506 39.84 -5.73 17.02
C TYR A 506 39.25 -4.34 17.07
N TRP A 507 39.22 -3.66 15.93
CA TRP A 507 38.76 -2.27 15.81
C TRP A 507 37.92 -2.08 14.56
N PHE A 508 36.67 -1.65 14.72
CA PHE A 508 35.69 -1.59 13.62
C PHE A 508 34.69 -0.43 13.78
N PRO A 509 34.11 0.09 12.68
CA PRO A 509 33.08 1.12 12.73
C PRO A 509 31.75 0.55 13.24
N VAL A 510 31.06 1.24 14.15
CA VAL A 510 29.76 0.78 14.68
C VAL A 510 28.70 1.88 14.73
N PHE A 511 29.04 3.09 15.17
CA PHE A 511 28.08 4.19 15.33
C PHE A 511 28.32 5.34 14.33
N THR A 512 27.23 6.00 13.91
CA THR A 512 27.30 7.27 13.20
C THR A 512 27.76 8.39 14.13
N GLU A 513 28.21 9.51 13.57
CA GLU A 513 28.50 10.70 14.36
C GLU A 513 27.28 11.23 15.13
N VAL A 514 26.08 11.02 14.59
CA VAL A 514 24.80 11.40 15.20
C VAL A 514 24.50 10.52 16.42
N ALA A 515 24.72 9.20 16.35
CA ALA A 515 24.60 8.30 17.50
C ALA A 515 25.53 8.71 18.64
N CYS A 516 26.80 8.94 18.32
CA CYS A 516 27.79 9.37 19.30
C CYS A 516 27.43 10.72 19.94
N LYS A 517 26.97 11.68 19.14
CA LYS A 517 26.53 13.00 19.62
C LYS A 517 25.31 12.87 20.56
N HIS A 518 24.23 12.25 20.08
CA HIS A 518 22.98 12.10 20.86
C HIS A 518 23.22 11.34 22.17
N LEU A 519 24.06 10.30 22.18
CA LEU A 519 24.38 9.56 23.40
C LEU A 519 25.15 10.41 24.41
N VAL A 520 26.09 11.26 23.98
CA VAL A 520 26.80 12.18 24.88
C VAL A 520 25.87 13.28 25.41
N GLU A 521 25.03 13.85 24.54
CA GLU A 521 24.07 14.89 24.91
C GLU A 521 23.02 14.36 25.91
N GLU A 522 22.52 13.13 25.75
CA GLU A 522 21.59 12.50 26.70
C GLU A 522 22.26 12.22 28.08
N MET A 523 23.53 11.78 28.08
CA MET A 523 24.28 11.54 29.32
C MET A 523 24.56 12.84 30.09
N GLU A 524 24.97 13.91 29.41
CA GLU A 524 25.15 15.21 30.07
C GLU A 524 23.83 15.89 30.46
N ASN A 525 22.73 15.62 29.73
CA ASN A 525 21.38 16.04 30.13
C ASN A 525 20.89 15.33 31.41
N PHE A 526 21.25 14.05 31.60
CA PHE A 526 21.02 13.35 32.88
C PHE A 526 21.91 13.90 34.01
N GLY A 527 23.18 14.18 33.72
CA GLY A 527 24.10 14.96 34.57
C GLY A 527 24.56 14.31 35.88
N GLN A 528 23.96 13.20 36.32
CA GLN A 528 24.30 12.52 37.59
C GLN A 528 25.49 11.55 37.46
N TRP A 529 26.62 12.10 37.00
CA TRP A 529 27.91 11.40 36.91
C TRP A 529 28.37 10.85 38.26
N SER A 530 29.11 9.74 38.26
CA SER A 530 29.72 9.17 39.47
C SER A 530 30.75 10.10 40.11
N GLY A 531 31.07 9.85 41.39
CA GLY A 531 32.16 10.52 42.11
C GLY A 531 33.56 9.93 41.87
N GLY A 532 33.71 8.91 41.02
CA GLY A 532 34.99 8.23 40.75
C GLY A 532 35.59 7.48 41.96
N GLY A 533 34.77 7.11 42.94
CA GLY A 533 35.19 6.44 44.17
C GLY A 533 34.78 4.96 44.21
N ASN A 534 35.55 4.13 44.91
CA ASN A 534 35.35 2.67 44.99
C ASN A 534 34.00 2.21 45.56
N VAL A 535 33.17 3.08 46.13
CA VAL A 535 31.87 2.72 46.70
C VAL A 535 30.80 3.49 45.95
N ASP A 536 29.97 2.76 45.21
CA ASP A 536 28.89 3.34 44.43
C ASP A 536 27.58 2.56 44.65
N ASN A 537 26.62 3.20 45.32
CA ASN A 537 25.32 2.61 45.64
C ASN A 537 24.37 2.52 44.43
N ARG A 538 24.77 3.04 43.26
CA ARG A 538 24.00 3.01 42.00
C ARG A 538 24.16 1.66 41.28
N ILE A 539 25.21 0.89 41.59
CA ILE A 539 25.50 -0.42 40.99
C ILE A 539 25.16 -1.60 41.93
N GLN A 540 24.87 -2.76 41.33
CA GLN A 540 24.57 -3.98 42.08
C GLN A 540 25.83 -4.53 42.78
N GLY A 541 25.86 -4.42 44.10
CA GLY A 541 26.98 -4.87 44.95
C GLY A 541 27.75 -3.73 45.65
N GLY A 542 27.53 -2.48 45.25
CA GLY A 542 27.99 -1.31 46.01
C GLY A 542 29.49 -0.99 45.95
N TYR A 543 30.30 -1.74 45.20
CA TYR A 543 31.76 -1.61 45.21
C TYR A 543 32.40 -1.78 43.82
N GLU A 544 33.18 -0.79 43.41
CA GLU A 544 33.98 -0.81 42.18
C GLU A 544 35.45 -1.03 42.47
N ASN A 545 36.01 -2.09 41.89
CA ASN A 545 37.43 -2.41 42.01
C ASN A 545 38.32 -1.33 41.36
N VAL A 546 37.83 -0.68 40.31
CA VAL A 546 38.54 0.32 39.51
C VAL A 546 37.52 1.38 39.05
N PRO A 547 37.22 2.38 39.90
CA PRO A 547 36.09 3.27 39.64
C PRO A 547 36.36 4.25 38.49
N THR A 548 35.28 4.60 37.79
CA THR A 548 35.25 5.60 36.72
C THR A 548 34.21 6.68 36.98
N ILE A 549 34.39 7.89 36.44
CA ILE A 549 33.35 8.93 36.41
C ILE A 549 32.42 8.62 35.23
N ASP A 550 31.24 8.09 35.56
CA ASP A 550 30.34 7.48 34.59
C ASP A 550 28.85 7.57 34.92
N ILE A 551 28.06 7.19 33.92
CA ILE A 551 26.62 6.96 33.97
C ILE A 551 26.33 5.60 33.30
N HIS A 552 25.62 4.73 34.00
CA HIS A 552 25.22 3.41 33.51
C HIS A 552 23.95 3.50 32.65
N MET A 553 23.83 2.63 31.65
CA MET A 553 22.69 2.62 30.71
C MET A 553 21.35 2.40 31.43
N ASN A 554 21.33 1.68 32.56
CA ASN A 554 20.12 1.47 33.35
C ASN A 554 19.64 2.76 34.06
N GLN A 555 20.53 3.69 34.44
CA GLN A 555 20.17 4.94 35.12
C GLN A 555 19.35 5.88 34.22
N ILE A 556 19.59 5.83 32.90
CA ILE A 556 18.81 6.57 31.89
C ILE A 556 17.69 5.72 31.25
N ASN A 557 17.45 4.49 31.73
CA ASN A 557 16.51 3.52 31.15
C ASN A 557 16.81 3.12 29.68
N TYR A 558 18.10 2.98 29.32
CA TYR A 558 18.57 2.56 27.98
C TYR A 558 19.17 1.13 27.93
N GLU A 559 19.08 0.38 29.04
CA GLU A 559 19.68 -0.95 29.18
C GLU A 559 19.19 -1.97 28.14
N LYS A 560 17.88 -1.97 27.84
CA LYS A 560 17.27 -2.95 26.92
C LYS A 560 17.63 -2.66 25.47
N GLU A 561 17.63 -1.39 25.13
CA GLU A 561 18.01 -0.84 23.84
C GLU A 561 19.50 -1.11 23.59
N TRP A 562 20.34 -0.90 24.61
CA TRP A 562 21.75 -1.27 24.58
C TRP A 562 21.97 -2.78 24.44
N HIS A 563 21.21 -3.62 25.16
CA HIS A 563 21.30 -5.09 24.99
C HIS A 563 20.95 -5.50 23.56
N LYS A 564 19.85 -4.96 23.01
CA LYS A 564 19.48 -5.22 21.62
C LYS A 564 20.57 -4.77 20.65
N PHE A 565 21.18 -3.60 20.88
CA PHE A 565 22.34 -3.14 20.11
C PHE A 565 23.52 -4.13 20.17
N LEU A 566 23.91 -4.61 21.35
CA LEU A 566 25.00 -5.58 21.47
C LEU A 566 24.66 -6.92 20.78
N LEU A 567 23.41 -7.40 20.89
CA LEU A 567 22.94 -8.62 20.25
C LEU A 567 22.91 -8.54 18.71
N GLU A 568 22.43 -7.43 18.15
CA GLU A 568 22.27 -7.29 16.69
C GLU A 568 23.56 -6.83 16.00
N TYR A 569 24.39 -6.01 16.65
CA TYR A 569 25.54 -5.35 15.99
C TYR A 569 26.92 -5.76 16.53
N ILE A 570 27.04 -6.18 17.79
CA ILE A 570 28.33 -6.63 18.35
C ILE A 570 28.51 -8.14 18.21
N ALA A 571 27.54 -8.94 18.65
CA ALA A 571 27.63 -10.39 18.66
C ALA A 571 28.06 -11.00 17.30
N PRO A 572 27.50 -10.59 16.13
CA PRO A 572 27.94 -11.13 14.84
C PRO A 572 29.40 -10.82 14.50
N VAL A 573 29.92 -9.69 14.99
CA VAL A 573 31.34 -9.32 14.83
C VAL A 573 32.21 -10.13 15.78
N THR A 574 31.79 -10.31 17.04
CA THR A 574 32.50 -11.16 18.01
C THR A 574 32.64 -12.60 17.49
N GLU A 575 31.55 -13.21 17.03
CA GLU A 575 31.55 -14.59 16.52
C GLU A 575 32.36 -14.73 15.21
N LYS A 576 32.40 -13.69 14.37
CA LYS A 576 33.27 -13.65 13.17
C LYS A 576 34.75 -13.56 13.55
N MET A 577 35.12 -12.71 14.51
CA MET A 577 36.53 -12.45 14.85
C MET A 577 37.11 -13.46 15.85
N PHE A 578 36.26 -14.19 16.58
CA PHE A 578 36.65 -15.31 17.45
C PHE A 578 35.89 -16.60 17.07
N PRO A 579 36.25 -17.26 15.94
CA PRO A 579 35.54 -18.44 15.47
C PRO A 579 35.48 -19.57 16.52
N GLY A 580 34.26 -20.02 16.83
CA GLY A 580 33.99 -21.03 17.85
C GLY A 580 33.58 -20.45 19.21
N TYR A 581 33.68 -19.14 19.41
CA TYR A 581 32.96 -18.43 20.45
C TYR A 581 31.55 -18.09 19.97
N TYR A 582 30.56 -18.18 20.87
CA TYR A 582 29.17 -17.83 20.61
C TYR A 582 28.63 -17.05 21.80
N THR A 583 27.87 -15.99 21.55
CA THR A 583 27.49 -15.03 22.61
C THR A 583 26.00 -14.67 22.57
N ARG A 584 25.44 -14.40 23.75
CA ARG A 584 24.11 -13.78 23.91
C ARG A 584 24.22 -12.31 24.32
N ALA A 585 25.42 -11.75 24.20
CA ALA A 585 25.81 -10.43 24.63
C ALA A 585 25.25 -10.05 25.99
N GLN A 586 25.33 -10.96 26.98
CA GLN A 586 24.88 -10.63 28.34
C GLN A 586 25.90 -9.68 28.96
N PHE A 587 25.46 -8.70 29.73
CA PHE A 587 26.36 -7.79 30.43
C PHE A 587 25.79 -7.48 31.81
N ASP A 588 26.68 -7.37 32.80
CA ASP A 588 26.33 -6.82 34.11
C ASP A 588 26.51 -5.29 34.12
N LEU A 589 27.46 -4.78 33.32
CA LEU A 589 27.84 -3.37 33.30
C LEU A 589 27.93 -2.84 31.85
N ALA A 590 27.14 -1.81 31.56
CA ALA A 590 27.25 -0.97 30.38
C ALA A 590 27.09 0.49 30.80
N PHE A 591 28.04 1.35 30.43
CA PHE A 591 28.16 2.70 30.96
C PHE A 591 28.94 3.61 30.01
N VAL A 592 28.71 4.92 30.11
CA VAL A 592 29.52 5.95 29.44
C VAL A 592 30.47 6.57 30.47
N VAL A 593 31.77 6.55 30.17
CA VAL A 593 32.82 7.16 31.00
C VAL A 593 33.19 8.52 30.43
N ARG A 594 33.42 9.49 31.32
CA ARG A 594 33.93 10.82 31.00
C ARG A 594 35.30 11.05 31.65
N TYR A 595 36.32 11.30 30.83
CA TYR A 595 37.64 11.70 31.31
C TYR A 595 37.89 13.19 31.10
N LYS A 596 38.38 13.88 32.14
CA LYS A 596 38.82 15.28 32.09
C LYS A 596 40.12 15.51 32.87
N PRO A 597 40.95 16.50 32.50
CA PRO A 597 42.16 16.89 33.25
C PRO A 597 41.92 17.28 34.71
N ASP A 598 40.76 17.87 35.02
CA ASP A 598 40.36 18.43 36.32
C ASP A 598 39.48 17.49 37.16
N GLU A 599 38.97 16.41 36.57
CA GLU A 599 38.20 15.36 37.23
C GLU A 599 39.04 14.07 37.32
N GLN A 600 38.73 13.05 36.50
CA GLN A 600 39.51 11.83 36.34
C GLN A 600 40.15 11.80 34.94
N PRO A 601 41.46 12.07 34.79
CA PRO A 601 42.07 12.12 33.45
C PRO A 601 42.49 10.76 32.89
N PHE A 602 42.71 9.75 33.73
CA PHE A 602 43.28 8.46 33.34
C PHE A 602 42.65 7.29 34.12
N LEU A 603 42.87 6.06 33.64
CA LEU A 603 42.43 4.85 34.33
C LEU A 603 43.62 3.91 34.55
N ARG A 604 43.86 3.53 35.83
CA ARG A 604 44.99 2.70 36.25
C ARG A 604 44.99 1.31 35.57
N PRO A 605 46.14 0.63 35.44
CA PRO A 605 46.21 -0.72 34.90
C PRO A 605 45.25 -1.71 35.58
N HIS A 606 44.41 -2.40 34.81
CA HIS A 606 43.40 -3.33 35.31
C HIS A 606 43.03 -4.45 34.32
N HIS A 607 42.18 -5.37 34.79
CA HIS A 607 41.42 -6.32 34.00
C HIS A 607 39.93 -6.01 34.16
N ASP A 608 39.16 -6.28 33.11
CA ASP A 608 37.72 -6.13 33.14
C ASP A 608 37.05 -7.36 33.75
N ALA A 609 35.85 -7.18 34.30
CA ALA A 609 35.03 -8.25 34.82
C ALA A 609 34.25 -9.00 33.71
N SER A 610 34.79 -9.08 32.49
CA SER A 610 34.13 -9.64 31.29
C SER A 610 34.89 -10.82 30.67
N THR A 611 34.22 -11.59 29.82
CA THR A 611 34.93 -12.43 28.84
C THR A 611 35.53 -11.54 27.75
N PHE A 612 34.75 -10.61 27.20
CA PHE A 612 35.24 -9.58 26.28
C PHE A 612 34.62 -8.21 26.58
N THR A 613 35.37 -7.17 26.28
CA THR A 613 34.98 -5.77 26.50
C THR A 613 34.80 -5.07 25.16
N ILE A 614 33.75 -4.26 25.08
CA ILE A 614 33.51 -3.31 23.99
C ILE A 614 33.78 -1.90 24.51
N ASN A 615 34.56 -1.12 23.76
CA ASN A 615 34.93 0.25 24.11
C ASN A 615 34.81 1.14 22.87
N ILE A 616 33.78 1.98 22.82
CA ILE A 616 33.41 2.81 21.66
C ILE A 616 33.75 4.26 21.95
N ALA A 617 34.52 4.91 21.07
CA ALA A 617 34.81 6.33 21.21
C ALA A 617 33.63 7.19 20.72
N LEU A 618 33.14 8.09 21.58
CA LEU A 618 31.97 8.93 21.29
C LEU A 618 32.35 10.34 20.79
N ASN A 619 33.61 10.75 20.95
CA ASN A 619 34.09 12.03 20.45
C ASN A 619 35.55 11.96 19.96
N GLN A 620 36.04 13.05 19.36
CA GLN A 620 37.20 13.04 18.48
C GLN A 620 38.45 13.65 19.12
N VAL A 621 39.53 12.87 19.12
CA VAL A 621 40.86 13.31 19.52
C VAL A 621 41.35 14.47 18.61
N GLY A 622 41.98 15.47 19.21
CA GLY A 622 42.48 16.67 18.52
C GLY A 622 41.40 17.71 18.16
N ILE A 623 40.12 17.43 18.46
CA ILE A 623 39.02 18.40 18.33
C ILE A 623 38.37 18.61 19.71
N ASP A 624 37.88 17.52 20.32
CA ASP A 624 37.13 17.57 21.57
C ASP A 624 38.03 17.34 22.81
N TYR A 625 39.17 16.66 22.63
CA TYR A 625 40.16 16.41 23.68
C TYR A 625 41.57 16.14 23.13
N GLU A 626 42.58 16.30 23.99
CA GLU A 626 43.98 15.92 23.73
C GLU A 626 44.44 14.78 24.64
N GLY A 627 45.44 14.04 24.18
CA GLY A 627 45.95 12.85 24.88
C GLY A 627 44.96 11.68 24.78
N GLY A 628 44.86 10.90 25.85
CA GLY A 628 43.94 9.75 25.92
C GLY A 628 44.41 8.53 25.13
N GLY A 629 43.45 7.62 24.91
CA GLY A 629 43.66 6.31 24.31
C GLY A 629 43.57 5.14 25.30
N CYS A 630 44.01 3.97 24.85
CA CYS A 630 44.14 2.75 25.65
C CYS A 630 45.50 2.09 25.37
N ARG A 631 46.14 1.51 26.38
CA ARG A 631 47.39 0.76 26.23
C ARG A 631 47.27 -0.62 26.86
N PHE A 632 47.64 -1.65 26.11
CA PHE A 632 47.71 -3.03 26.57
C PHE A 632 49.14 -3.35 27.01
N LEU A 633 49.35 -3.46 28.33
CA LEU A 633 50.69 -3.51 28.94
C LEU A 633 51.48 -4.75 28.50
N ARG A 634 50.83 -5.93 28.45
CA ARG A 634 51.47 -7.21 28.05
C ARG A 634 52.03 -7.20 26.63
N TYR A 635 51.51 -6.35 25.75
CA TYR A 635 51.94 -6.24 24.34
C TYR A 635 52.73 -4.96 24.05
N ASN A 636 52.90 -4.08 25.05
CA ASN A 636 53.38 -2.70 24.90
C ASN A 636 52.73 -1.93 23.73
N CYS A 637 51.46 -2.23 23.45
CA CYS A 637 50.71 -1.69 22.32
C CYS A 637 49.78 -0.56 22.80
N SER A 638 49.64 0.52 22.03
CA SER A 638 48.86 1.71 22.41
C SER A 638 48.01 2.22 21.25
N ILE A 639 46.73 2.44 21.53
CA ILE A 639 45.75 3.01 20.61
C ILE A 639 45.48 4.44 21.07
N ARG A 640 46.26 5.39 20.54
CA ARG A 640 46.28 6.81 20.98
C ARG A 640 45.30 7.70 20.24
N ALA A 641 44.89 7.32 19.03
CA ALA A 641 43.96 8.09 18.20
C ALA A 641 42.70 7.27 17.90
N PRO A 642 41.84 7.02 18.90
CA PRO A 642 40.58 6.32 18.66
C PRO A 642 39.66 7.19 17.77
N ARG A 643 38.90 6.52 16.90
CA ARG A 643 38.04 7.12 15.88
C ARG A 643 36.63 7.21 16.46
N LYS A 644 36.00 8.38 16.37
CA LYS A 644 34.60 8.59 16.74
C LYS A 644 33.71 7.56 16.03
N GLY A 645 32.82 6.91 16.76
CA GLY A 645 31.94 5.86 16.24
C GLY A 645 32.57 4.49 16.00
N TRP A 646 33.86 4.29 16.32
CA TRP A 646 34.51 2.97 16.21
C TRP A 646 34.62 2.27 17.56
N ALA A 647 34.34 0.95 17.55
CA ALA A 647 34.43 0.04 18.68
C ALA A 647 35.78 -0.68 18.71
N LEU A 648 36.47 -0.63 19.85
CA LEU A 648 37.49 -1.61 20.22
C LEU A 648 36.84 -2.82 20.88
N MET A 649 37.28 -4.02 20.51
CA MET A 649 36.85 -5.29 21.09
C MET A 649 38.08 -6.10 21.49
N HIS A 650 38.16 -6.49 22.76
CA HIS A 650 39.26 -7.30 23.29
C HIS A 650 38.80 -8.21 24.44
N PRO A 651 39.49 -9.31 24.74
CA PRO A 651 39.26 -10.07 25.97
C PRO A 651 39.38 -9.19 27.22
N GLY A 652 38.56 -9.42 28.25
CA GLY A 652 38.62 -8.63 29.50
C GLY A 652 39.61 -9.19 30.53
N ARG A 653 39.58 -10.51 30.71
CA ARG A 653 40.34 -11.25 31.73
C ARG A 653 41.68 -11.80 31.21
N LEU A 654 42.59 -12.08 32.15
CA LEU A 654 43.87 -12.79 32.01
C LEU A 654 44.93 -12.16 31.07
N THR A 655 44.59 -11.88 29.81
CA THR A 655 45.58 -11.59 28.75
C THR A 655 45.70 -10.11 28.39
N HIS A 656 44.66 -9.31 28.63
CA HIS A 656 44.61 -7.90 28.20
C HIS A 656 44.62 -6.94 29.40
N TYR A 657 45.65 -7.06 30.24
CA TYR A 657 45.90 -6.09 31.30
C TYR A 657 46.24 -4.73 30.68
N HIS A 658 45.40 -3.73 30.92
CA HIS A 658 45.39 -2.49 30.14
C HIS A 658 45.15 -1.24 30.99
N GLU A 659 45.57 -0.08 30.49
CA GLU A 659 45.42 1.23 31.14
C GLU A 659 44.76 2.26 30.19
N GLY A 660 43.93 3.12 30.77
CA GLY A 660 43.38 4.30 30.09
C GLY A 660 44.40 5.42 30.16
N LEU A 661 44.97 5.81 29.02
CA LEU A 661 46.02 6.85 28.96
C LEU A 661 45.46 8.23 29.36
N PRO A 662 46.26 9.13 29.94
CA PRO A 662 45.77 10.42 30.43
C PRO A 662 45.25 11.35 29.33
N THR A 663 44.04 11.86 29.53
CA THR A 663 43.46 12.99 28.78
C THR A 663 44.08 14.28 29.31
N THR A 664 44.71 15.09 28.45
CA THR A 664 45.52 16.25 28.84
C THR A 664 44.82 17.60 28.64
N ALA A 665 43.83 17.66 27.73
CA ALA A 665 42.96 18.81 27.51
C ALA A 665 41.58 18.36 27.03
N GLY A 666 40.56 19.21 27.17
CA GLY A 666 39.20 18.91 26.74
C GLY A 666 38.51 17.80 27.55
N VAL A 667 37.52 17.15 26.94
CA VAL A 667 36.72 16.09 27.58
C VAL A 667 36.65 14.87 26.65
N ARG A 668 36.96 13.68 27.15
CA ARG A 668 36.90 12.43 26.37
C ARG A 668 35.74 11.56 26.85
N TYR A 669 34.87 11.15 25.93
CA TYR A 669 33.77 10.23 26.21
C TYR A 669 33.97 8.88 25.52
N ILE A 670 33.74 7.79 26.25
CA ILE A 670 33.69 6.43 25.71
C ILE A 670 32.48 5.69 26.26
N ALA A 671 31.81 4.88 25.43
CA ALA A 671 30.84 3.88 25.90
C ALA A 671 31.56 2.55 26.09
N VAL A 672 31.43 1.97 27.28
CA VAL A 672 32.07 0.70 27.66
C VAL A 672 31.00 -0.32 28.03
N SER A 673 31.20 -1.57 27.62
CA SER A 673 30.35 -2.69 28.04
C SER A 673 31.18 -3.93 28.32
N PHE A 674 30.94 -4.54 29.48
CA PHE A 674 31.59 -5.75 29.95
C PHE A 674 30.69 -6.95 29.63
N VAL A 675 31.05 -7.68 28.57
CA VAL A 675 30.18 -8.67 27.94
C VAL A 675 30.61 -10.10 28.29
N ASP A 676 29.59 -10.93 28.51
CA ASP A 676 29.63 -12.29 29.04
C ASP A 676 30.53 -12.41 30.30
N PRO A 677 30.15 -11.78 31.42
CA PRO A 677 30.91 -11.78 32.69
C PRO A 677 31.02 -13.15 33.38
#